data_AF-A0A9C9CDA3-F1
#
_entry.id   AF-A0A9C9CDA3-F1
#
_cell.length_a   1.000
_cell.length_b   1.000
_cell.length_c   1.000
_cell.angle_alpha   90.00
_cell.angle_beta   90.00
_cell.angle_gamma   90.00
#
_symmetry.space_group_name_H-M   'P 1'
#
loop_
_entity.id
_entity.type
_entity.pdbx_description
1 polymer ?
#
loop_
_entity_poly.entity_id
_entity_poly.type
_entity_poly.pdbx_seq_one_letter_code
_entity_poly.pdbx_strand_id
1 'polypeptide(L)'
;MAMTKYIRWFEELSIDDVPLVGGKNASLGEMYRELTPQGIRVPNGFAVTAEAYFDMLKHDGAWQALQDILQDLDADDMDALAQVGEKARALIYGATFPETLEQEITDAYLQLQQEYGEDMSVAVRSSATAEDLPTASFAGQQETYLNIRGEQHVIEACRRCFASLFTDRAIHYRIDNGFDHFRVGLSIGIMKMVRSDIASSGVMFSLDTETGFRDVVFITGAWGLGENVVQGAVEPDEFYVHKPTFLQGKRAVLRRNLGGKKIKMVYDYGGERKQTKNVSVKAADRQRFCLSDEDVLKLADYAIKIEDHYTKRAGESRPMDMEWAKDGLDNELYLVQARPETVQSQLNDTMLLRYHLKQESEILCRGYAIGTRIATGKVRYIRDVAHLHQFNEGEVLVADTTTPDWEPVMKIASAIVTNHGGRTCHAAIVARELGIPAVVGCHNATEVLRDDEEVTVSCAGGDEGRVYRGILDFEVIETDLSGLARPQTKIMLNLGNPDLAFSTCFLPNDGVGLARLEFIINNHIQAHPMALLHPEKIQDRNTCEAVESLYTAYDSGADYFVRRLSEGVATIAAAFWPKPVIVRMSDFKSDEYASLLGGTDFEPVEDNPMIGFRGAARYTHPAYAEGFALECAAMKRVREEMGLDNVRLMIPFCRRIDEAEKVLATMANHGLIRGKAGLEIYVMCEIPNNVILIDEFARLFDGFSIGSNDLTQLTLGVDRNSEIVAFDFDERDAGVKQMIKLAVEGAKRNKRHSGLCGQAPSDYPEMAEYLVELGIDSISLNPDTVLATTQHVLDVEKKLKKI
;
A
#
# COMPACT_ATOMS: atom_id res chain seq x y z
N MET A 1 15.18 46.42 6.61
CA MET A 1 14.51 45.75 5.50
C MET A 1 13.35 46.64 5.07
N ALA A 2 13.24 46.98 3.79
CA ALA A 2 12.03 47.61 3.28
C ALA A 2 10.87 46.62 3.54
N MET A 3 9.76 47.08 4.12
CA MET A 3 8.57 46.22 4.27
C MET A 3 8.03 45.95 2.86
N THR A 4 8.12 44.71 2.40
CA THR A 4 7.48 44.25 1.16
C THR A 4 5.97 44.21 1.35
N LYS A 5 5.21 44.81 0.43
CA LYS A 5 3.75 44.85 0.53
C LYS A 5 3.15 43.52 0.12
N TYR A 6 3.62 42.92 -0.98
CA TYR A 6 2.97 41.81 -1.67
C TYR A 6 3.71 40.48 -1.55
N ILE A 7 4.97 40.49 -1.12
CA ILE A 7 5.78 39.27 -1.00
C ILE A 7 5.92 38.84 0.46
N ARG A 8 5.71 37.54 0.70
CA ARG A 8 6.01 36.86 1.97
C ARG A 8 6.91 35.66 1.72
N TRP A 9 8.01 35.55 2.45
CA TRP A 9 8.90 34.40 2.36
C TRP A 9 8.31 33.20 3.09
N PHE A 10 8.67 31.98 2.67
CA PHE A 10 8.17 30.78 3.35
C PHE A 10 8.56 30.74 4.83
N GLU A 11 9.69 31.30 5.24
CA GLU A 11 10.08 31.42 6.65
C GLU A 11 9.16 32.32 7.49
N GLU A 12 8.39 33.20 6.86
CA GLU A 12 7.48 34.16 7.50
C GLU A 12 6.05 33.62 7.62
N LEU A 13 5.75 32.49 6.97
CA LEU A 13 4.40 31.96 6.81
C LEU A 13 4.10 30.80 7.77
N SER A 14 2.83 30.61 8.05
CA SER A 14 2.24 29.50 8.80
C SER A 14 0.93 29.05 8.20
N ILE A 15 0.38 27.93 8.68
CA ILE A 15 -0.97 27.50 8.27
C ILE A 15 -2.08 28.48 8.70
N ASP A 16 -1.81 29.43 9.61
CA ASP A 16 -2.79 30.46 9.98
C ASP A 16 -2.89 31.58 8.93
N ASP A 17 -1.96 31.61 7.97
CA ASP A 17 -1.89 32.60 6.87
C ASP A 17 -2.65 32.17 5.61
N VAL A 18 -3.48 31.11 5.67
CA VAL A 18 -4.34 30.65 4.57
C VAL A 18 -5.17 31.79 3.95
N PRO A 19 -5.78 32.72 4.71
CA PRO A 19 -6.51 33.85 4.11
C PRO A 19 -5.63 34.81 3.30
N LEU A 20 -4.31 34.84 3.56
CA LEU A 20 -3.36 35.73 2.91
C LEU A 20 -2.71 35.09 1.68
N VAL A 21 -2.31 33.82 1.78
CA VAL A 21 -1.50 33.13 0.76
C VAL A 21 -2.12 31.83 0.22
N GLY A 22 -3.33 31.49 0.65
CA GLY A 22 -3.98 30.23 0.30
C GLY A 22 -3.36 29.00 0.95
N GLY A 23 -4.05 27.87 0.82
CA GLY A 23 -3.72 26.63 1.53
C GLY A 23 -2.33 26.07 1.27
N LYS A 24 -1.95 25.99 -0.01
CA LYS A 24 -0.68 25.38 -0.42
C LYS A 24 0.52 26.18 0.08
N ASN A 25 0.50 27.50 -0.09
CA ASN A 25 1.62 28.34 0.36
C ASN A 25 1.69 28.42 1.89
N ALA A 26 0.56 28.43 2.57
CA ALA A 26 0.51 28.39 4.03
C ALA A 26 1.08 27.06 4.58
N SER A 27 0.73 25.92 3.95
CA SER A 27 1.31 24.62 4.26
C SER A 27 2.82 24.54 3.96
N LEU A 28 3.27 25.09 2.82
CA LEU A 28 4.69 25.19 2.48
C LEU A 28 5.47 26.02 3.50
N GLY A 29 4.91 27.16 3.91
CA GLY A 29 5.47 28.03 4.95
C GLY A 29 5.58 27.34 6.30
N GLU A 30 4.49 26.70 6.74
CA GLU A 30 4.45 25.90 7.96
C GLU A 30 5.54 24.82 7.96
N MET A 31 5.67 24.05 6.87
CA MET A 31 6.71 23.04 6.74
C MET A 31 8.11 23.66 6.75
N TYR A 32 8.33 24.71 5.98
CA TYR A 32 9.63 25.36 5.90
C TYR A 32 10.08 25.90 7.27
N ARG A 33 9.18 26.57 7.99
CA ARG A 33 9.46 27.21 9.28
C ARG A 33 9.63 26.20 10.42
N GLU A 34 8.71 25.24 10.53
CA GLU A 34 8.64 24.34 11.70
C GLU A 34 9.44 23.04 11.51
N LEU A 35 9.60 22.56 10.27
CA LEU A 35 10.19 21.24 9.98
C LEU A 35 11.63 21.30 9.48
N THR A 36 12.06 22.42 8.87
CA THR A 36 13.48 22.62 8.52
C THR A 36 14.42 22.51 9.73
N PRO A 37 14.11 23.10 10.91
CA PRO A 37 14.90 22.89 12.12
C PRO A 37 14.95 21.43 12.60
N GLN A 38 13.99 20.60 12.18
CA GLN A 38 13.92 19.16 12.51
C GLN A 38 14.65 18.26 11.49
N GLY A 39 15.33 18.88 10.51
CA GLY A 39 16.13 18.19 9.49
C GLY A 39 15.35 17.79 8.22
N ILE A 40 14.10 18.24 8.07
CA ILE A 40 13.31 18.05 6.85
C ILE A 40 13.69 19.16 5.86
N ARG A 41 14.05 18.81 4.63
CA ARG A 41 14.36 19.82 3.61
C ARG A 41 13.09 20.18 2.84
N VAL A 42 12.77 21.47 2.79
CA VAL A 42 11.72 22.03 1.94
C VAL A 42 12.38 23.03 0.99
N PRO A 43 12.11 23.01 -0.33
CA PRO A 43 12.70 23.99 -1.24
C PRO A 43 12.26 25.39 -0.85
N ASN A 44 13.24 26.32 -0.75
CA ASN A 44 12.94 27.69 -0.40
C ASN A 44 12.19 28.42 -1.52
N GLY A 45 11.47 29.47 -1.14
CA GLY A 45 10.63 30.24 -2.04
C GLY A 45 9.89 31.35 -1.31
N PHE A 46 9.01 32.01 -2.06
CA PHE A 46 8.16 33.07 -1.56
C PHE A 46 6.77 33.01 -2.19
N ALA A 47 5.81 33.61 -1.50
CA ALA A 47 4.43 33.73 -1.94
C ALA A 47 4.10 35.18 -2.31
N VAL A 48 3.42 35.35 -3.45
CA VAL A 48 2.70 36.57 -3.82
C VAL A 48 1.33 36.52 -3.14
N THR A 49 1.01 37.50 -2.31
CA THR A 49 -0.22 37.49 -1.50
C THR A 49 -1.48 37.64 -2.35
N ALA A 50 -2.62 37.18 -1.82
CA ALA A 50 -3.92 37.40 -2.44
C ALA A 50 -4.28 38.89 -2.57
N GLU A 51 -3.72 39.77 -1.72
CA GLU A 51 -3.88 41.22 -1.85
C GLU A 51 -3.32 41.74 -3.19
N ALA A 52 -2.18 41.20 -3.64
CA ALA A 52 -1.57 41.58 -4.92
C ALA A 52 -2.52 41.29 -6.10
N TYR A 53 -3.23 40.16 -6.04
CA TYR A 53 -4.23 39.79 -7.04
C TYR A 53 -5.38 40.80 -7.10
N PHE A 54 -5.95 41.15 -5.94
CA PHE A 54 -7.03 42.13 -5.88
C PHE A 54 -6.59 43.52 -6.31
N ASP A 55 -5.40 43.95 -5.91
CA ASP A 55 -4.87 45.27 -6.27
C ASP A 55 -4.56 45.37 -7.77
N MET A 56 -4.02 44.31 -8.38
CA MET A 56 -3.85 44.22 -9.84
C MET A 56 -5.19 44.38 -10.57
N LEU A 57 -6.24 43.68 -10.14
CA LEU A 57 -7.54 43.78 -10.80
C LEU A 57 -8.22 45.13 -10.59
N LYS A 58 -7.99 45.80 -9.45
CA LYS A 58 -8.56 47.13 -9.18
C LYS A 58 -7.82 48.25 -9.93
N HIS A 59 -6.52 48.10 -10.16
CA HIS A 59 -5.67 49.15 -10.73
C HIS A 59 -6.19 49.69 -12.07
N ASP A 60 -6.65 48.80 -12.96
CA ASP A 60 -7.12 49.15 -14.32
C ASP A 60 -8.64 49.00 -14.50
N GLY A 61 -9.42 48.84 -13.42
CA GLY A 61 -10.86 48.61 -13.50
C GLY A 61 -11.25 47.22 -14.03
N ALA A 62 -10.28 46.31 -14.20
CA ALA A 62 -10.52 44.91 -14.59
C ALA A 62 -11.46 44.19 -13.63
N TRP A 63 -11.46 44.57 -12.35
CA TRP A 63 -12.39 44.02 -11.35
C TRP A 63 -13.86 44.23 -11.73
N GLN A 64 -14.23 45.44 -12.17
CA GLN A 64 -15.60 45.75 -12.56
C GLN A 64 -15.97 45.04 -13.87
N ALA A 65 -15.07 45.05 -14.85
CA ALA A 65 -15.28 44.34 -16.11
C ALA A 65 -15.45 42.81 -15.92
N LEU A 66 -14.73 42.23 -14.96
CA LEU A 66 -14.87 40.82 -14.59
C LEU A 66 -16.24 40.53 -13.96
N GLN A 67 -16.75 41.43 -13.11
CA GLN A 67 -18.10 41.35 -12.55
C GLN A 67 -19.16 41.36 -13.65
N ASP A 68 -19.04 42.29 -14.60
CA ASP A 68 -20.00 42.45 -15.70
C ASP A 68 -20.00 41.22 -16.62
N ILE A 69 -18.84 40.58 -16.85
CA ILE A 69 -18.70 39.38 -17.69
C ILE A 69 -19.37 38.14 -17.04
N LEU A 70 -19.39 38.06 -15.71
CA LEU A 70 -19.87 36.88 -14.97
C LEU A 70 -21.32 37.02 -14.46
N GLN A 71 -21.94 38.19 -14.59
CA GLN A 71 -23.22 38.52 -13.94
C GLN A 71 -24.41 37.69 -14.45
N ASP A 72 -24.41 37.31 -15.74
CA ASP A 72 -25.48 36.57 -16.40
C ASP A 72 -25.02 35.16 -16.86
N LEU A 73 -23.95 34.62 -16.27
CA LEU A 73 -23.44 33.31 -16.65
C LEU A 73 -24.38 32.20 -16.13
N ASP A 74 -24.96 31.45 -17.07
CA ASP A 74 -25.58 30.15 -16.79
C ASP A 74 -24.48 29.07 -16.76
N ALA A 75 -24.34 28.37 -15.64
CA ALA A 75 -23.31 27.36 -15.45
C ALA A 75 -23.58 26.08 -16.25
N ASP A 76 -24.85 25.81 -16.57
CA ASP A 76 -25.27 24.61 -17.30
C ASP A 76 -25.08 24.76 -18.83
N ASP A 77 -24.79 25.97 -19.32
CA ASP A 77 -24.45 26.26 -20.72
C ASP A 77 -22.92 26.24 -20.90
N MET A 78 -22.40 25.09 -21.32
CA MET A 78 -20.97 24.86 -21.53
C MET A 78 -20.35 25.78 -22.61
N ASP A 79 -21.12 26.16 -23.63
CA ASP A 79 -20.62 27.05 -24.69
C ASP A 79 -20.53 28.50 -24.18
N ALA A 80 -21.51 28.94 -23.40
CA ALA A 80 -21.48 30.23 -22.73
C ALA A 80 -20.35 30.29 -21.68
N LEU A 81 -20.18 29.24 -20.88
CA LEU A 81 -19.12 29.10 -19.90
C LEU A 81 -17.73 29.19 -20.53
N ALA A 82 -17.48 28.49 -21.64
CA ALA A 82 -16.21 28.54 -22.35
C ALA A 82 -15.90 29.94 -22.88
N GLN A 83 -16.88 30.63 -23.47
CA GLN A 83 -16.71 31.99 -23.97
C GLN A 83 -16.47 33.01 -22.85
N VAL A 84 -17.23 32.90 -21.75
CA VAL A 84 -17.11 33.77 -20.58
C VAL A 84 -15.78 33.53 -19.88
N GLY A 85 -15.38 32.26 -19.71
CA GLY A 85 -14.09 31.87 -19.16
C GLY A 85 -12.93 32.38 -19.99
N GLU A 86 -12.97 32.26 -21.32
CA GLU A 86 -11.93 32.79 -22.21
C GLU A 86 -11.81 34.32 -22.09
N LYS A 87 -12.94 35.05 -22.07
CA LYS A 87 -12.96 36.51 -21.87
C LYS A 87 -12.41 36.91 -20.51
N ALA A 88 -12.79 36.21 -19.45
CA ALA A 88 -12.28 36.45 -18.10
C ALA A 88 -10.76 36.21 -18.03
N ARG A 89 -10.26 35.11 -18.59
CA ARG A 89 -8.82 34.81 -18.67
C ARG A 89 -8.06 35.86 -19.45
N ALA A 90 -8.57 36.28 -20.61
CA ALA A 90 -7.94 37.31 -21.44
C ALA A 90 -7.89 38.67 -20.73
N LEU A 91 -8.95 39.03 -20.00
CA LEU A 91 -9.01 40.26 -19.20
C LEU A 91 -7.97 40.25 -18.07
N ILE A 92 -7.88 39.14 -17.32
CA ILE A 92 -6.94 39.01 -16.19
C ILE A 92 -5.50 38.97 -16.71
N TYR A 93 -5.24 38.23 -17.78
CA TYR A 93 -3.93 38.15 -18.43
C TYR A 93 -3.47 39.51 -18.98
N GLY A 94 -4.41 40.32 -19.49
CA GLY A 94 -4.15 41.67 -20.00
C GLY A 94 -4.08 42.77 -18.94
N ALA A 95 -4.36 42.47 -17.66
CA ALA A 95 -4.31 43.46 -16.59
C ALA A 95 -2.86 43.89 -16.30
N THR A 96 -2.64 45.19 -16.11
CA THR A 96 -1.29 45.71 -15.85
C THR A 96 -0.86 45.36 -14.42
N PHE A 97 0.34 44.81 -14.27
CA PHE A 97 0.93 44.59 -12.96
C PHE A 97 1.34 45.96 -12.37
N PRO A 98 0.98 46.27 -11.11
CA PRO A 98 1.53 47.45 -10.45
C PRO A 98 3.07 47.39 -10.45
N GLU A 99 3.76 48.50 -10.75
CA GLU A 99 5.23 48.54 -10.78
C GLU A 99 5.86 48.01 -9.47
N THR A 100 5.20 48.29 -8.35
CA THR A 100 5.59 47.78 -7.02
C THR A 100 5.53 46.26 -6.93
N LEU A 101 4.52 45.62 -7.52
CA LEU A 101 4.39 44.16 -7.54
C LEU A 101 5.47 43.53 -8.41
N GLU A 102 5.68 44.06 -9.62
CA GLU A 102 6.70 43.55 -10.55
C GLU A 102 8.12 43.67 -9.97
N GLN A 103 8.42 44.80 -9.33
CA GLN A 103 9.71 45.00 -8.66
C GLN A 103 9.89 44.06 -7.47
N GLU A 104 8.88 43.91 -6.60
CA GLU A 104 9.00 43.03 -5.43
C GLU A 104 9.18 41.55 -5.83
N ILE A 105 8.49 41.07 -6.87
CA ILE A 105 8.69 39.71 -7.42
C ILE A 105 10.11 39.55 -7.97
N THR A 106 10.59 40.55 -8.73
CA THR A 106 11.92 40.52 -9.34
C THR A 106 13.02 40.51 -8.29
N ASP A 107 12.92 41.38 -7.28
CA ASP A 107 13.89 41.45 -6.17
C ASP A 107 13.93 40.13 -5.39
N ALA A 108 12.77 39.53 -5.11
CA ALA A 108 12.68 38.25 -4.42
C ALA A 108 13.25 37.09 -5.26
N TYR A 109 13.03 37.09 -6.58
CA TYR A 109 13.63 36.12 -7.48
C TYR A 109 15.17 36.24 -7.54
N LEU A 110 15.69 37.47 -7.62
CA LEU A 110 17.14 37.73 -7.57
C LEU A 110 17.76 37.27 -6.24
N GLN A 111 17.04 37.44 -5.13
CA GLN A 111 17.48 36.93 -3.83
C GLN A 111 17.56 35.39 -3.82
N LEU A 112 16.59 34.68 -4.42
CA LEU A 112 16.70 33.22 -4.60
C LEU A 112 17.87 32.83 -5.52
N GLN A 113 18.14 33.58 -6.58
CA GLN A 113 19.31 33.32 -7.45
C GLN A 113 20.64 33.53 -6.71
N GLN A 114 20.72 34.46 -5.75
CA GLN A 114 21.90 34.61 -4.90
C GLN A 114 22.13 33.38 -4.00
N GLU A 115 21.04 32.74 -3.56
CA GLU A 115 21.10 31.54 -2.72
C GLU A 115 21.46 30.27 -3.53
N TYR A 116 20.88 30.10 -4.72
CA TYR A 116 20.94 28.84 -5.49
C TYR A 116 21.74 28.91 -6.80
N GLY A 117 22.22 30.09 -7.19
CA GLY A 117 22.96 30.34 -8.42
C GLY A 117 22.12 30.79 -9.61
N GLU A 118 22.78 31.34 -10.64
CA GLU A 118 22.13 31.95 -11.80
C GLU A 118 21.37 30.94 -12.68
N ASP A 119 21.81 29.68 -12.71
CA ASP A 119 21.18 28.59 -13.46
C ASP A 119 19.92 28.01 -12.80
N MET A 120 19.50 28.57 -11.66
CA MET A 120 18.31 28.13 -10.94
C MET A 120 17.03 28.31 -11.78
N SER A 121 16.19 27.29 -11.77
CA SER A 121 14.81 27.37 -12.25
C SER A 121 13.82 27.32 -11.09
N VAL A 122 12.65 27.94 -11.25
CA VAL A 122 11.57 27.95 -10.25
C VAL A 122 10.30 27.27 -10.75
N ALA A 123 9.52 26.74 -9.81
CA ALA A 123 8.13 26.37 -10.01
C ALA A 123 7.26 27.58 -9.64
N VAL A 124 6.26 27.87 -10.48
CA VAL A 124 5.24 28.89 -10.21
C VAL A 124 3.91 28.18 -10.05
N ARG A 125 3.40 28.15 -8.82
CA ARG A 125 2.23 27.36 -8.41
C ARG A 125 1.12 28.27 -7.91
N SER A 126 -0.10 27.93 -8.26
CA SER A 126 -1.33 28.56 -7.80
C SER A 126 -1.74 28.03 -6.42
N SER A 127 -2.19 28.94 -5.54
CA SER A 127 -2.64 28.66 -4.17
C SER A 127 -3.87 29.52 -3.86
N ALA A 128 -5.07 28.93 -3.88
CA ALA A 128 -6.29 29.69 -3.66
C ALA A 128 -6.66 29.81 -2.16
N THR A 129 -7.25 30.94 -1.80
CA THR A 129 -7.69 31.24 -0.42
C THR A 129 -8.91 30.44 0.06
N ALA A 130 -9.65 29.83 -0.88
CA ALA A 130 -10.83 29.01 -0.60
C ALA A 130 -10.59 27.49 -0.80
N GLU A 131 -9.33 27.08 -0.97
CA GLU A 131 -8.93 25.71 -1.33
C GLU A 131 -9.09 24.68 -0.20
N ASP A 132 -9.17 25.12 1.06
CA ASP A 132 -9.08 24.24 2.25
C ASP A 132 -10.41 24.02 3.01
N LEU A 133 -11.55 24.07 2.32
CA LEU A 133 -12.78 23.56 2.95
C LEU A 133 -12.68 22.02 3.04
N PRO A 134 -13.04 21.39 4.18
CA PRO A 134 -12.88 19.94 4.41
C PRO A 134 -13.52 19.03 3.35
N THR A 135 -14.43 19.58 2.54
CA THR A 135 -15.18 18.90 1.49
C THR A 135 -14.80 19.33 0.07
N ALA A 136 -13.82 20.22 -0.11
CA ALA A 136 -13.51 20.84 -1.39
C ALA A 136 -12.05 20.59 -1.82
N SER A 137 -11.84 19.54 -2.61
CA SER A 137 -10.56 19.24 -3.24
C SER A 137 -10.47 19.97 -4.58
N PHE A 138 -9.77 21.10 -4.67
CA PHE A 138 -9.46 21.75 -5.96
C PHE A 138 -8.30 21.05 -6.71
N ALA A 139 -8.08 19.76 -6.46
CA ALA A 139 -6.94 19.02 -7.00
C ALA A 139 -6.92 19.05 -8.55
N GLY A 140 -5.81 19.51 -9.11
CA GLY A 140 -5.57 19.55 -10.56
C GLY A 140 -6.42 20.56 -11.35
N GLN A 141 -7.10 21.52 -10.70
CA GLN A 141 -7.92 22.53 -11.39
C GLN A 141 -7.16 23.78 -11.85
N GLN A 142 -6.02 24.08 -11.23
CA GLN A 142 -5.25 25.31 -11.45
C GLN A 142 -3.88 25.00 -12.09
N GLU A 143 -3.38 25.92 -12.91
CA GLU A 143 -2.15 25.70 -13.66
C GLU A 143 -0.91 25.79 -12.75
N THR A 144 0.06 24.92 -13.02
CA THR A 144 1.40 24.93 -12.43
C THR A 144 2.41 25.02 -13.57
N TYR A 145 3.37 25.93 -13.46
CA TYR A 145 4.44 26.09 -14.45
C TYR A 145 5.77 25.66 -13.85
N LEU A 146 6.45 24.73 -14.51
CA LEU A 146 7.70 24.14 -14.07
C LEU A 146 8.88 24.63 -14.93
N ASN A 147 10.09 24.59 -14.37
CA ASN A 147 11.33 24.95 -15.06
C ASN A 147 11.33 26.39 -15.63
N ILE A 148 10.82 27.37 -14.87
CA ILE A 148 10.83 28.77 -15.28
C ILE A 148 12.18 29.41 -14.94
N ARG A 149 12.79 30.13 -15.89
CA ARG A 149 14.11 30.76 -15.76
C ARG A 149 14.11 32.20 -16.24
N GLY A 150 14.71 33.09 -15.47
CA GLY A 150 14.83 34.50 -15.80
C GLY A 150 13.61 35.32 -15.37
N GLU A 151 13.89 36.55 -14.97
CA GLU A 151 12.93 37.49 -14.37
C GLU A 151 11.65 37.64 -15.19
N GLN A 152 11.79 37.92 -16.49
CA GLN A 152 10.66 38.13 -17.40
C GLN A 152 9.75 36.91 -17.53
N HIS A 153 10.32 35.70 -17.54
CA HIS A 153 9.52 34.48 -17.61
C HIS A 153 8.80 34.18 -16.28
N VAL A 154 9.37 34.58 -15.14
CA VAL A 154 8.70 34.47 -13.83
C VAL A 154 7.47 35.37 -13.78
N ILE A 155 7.61 36.64 -14.20
CA ILE A 155 6.49 37.59 -14.26
C ILE A 155 5.40 37.09 -15.21
N GLU A 156 5.78 36.59 -16.40
CA GLU A 156 4.86 36.01 -17.36
C GLU A 156 4.13 34.78 -16.81
N ALA A 157 4.84 33.88 -16.13
CA ALA A 157 4.22 32.73 -15.46
C ALA A 157 3.25 33.17 -14.35
N CYS A 158 3.55 34.25 -13.62
CA CYS A 158 2.64 34.81 -12.63
C CYS A 158 1.35 35.35 -13.25
N ARG A 159 1.44 36.05 -14.40
CA ARG A 159 0.26 36.53 -15.15
C ARG A 159 -0.65 35.38 -15.54
N ARG A 160 -0.08 34.32 -16.10
CA ARG A 160 -0.86 33.13 -16.50
C ARG A 160 -1.46 32.41 -15.30
N CYS A 161 -0.72 32.34 -14.19
CA CYS A 161 -1.20 31.77 -12.93
C CYS A 161 -2.43 32.51 -12.41
N PHE A 162 -2.42 33.86 -12.37
CA PHE A 162 -3.60 34.65 -12.00
C PHE A 162 -4.78 34.43 -12.94
N ALA A 163 -4.54 34.34 -14.25
CA ALA A 163 -5.60 34.03 -15.22
C ALA A 163 -6.21 32.64 -14.99
N SER A 164 -5.43 31.67 -14.51
CA SER A 164 -5.89 30.29 -14.27
C SER A 164 -6.98 30.16 -13.21
N LEU A 165 -7.21 31.18 -12.36
CA LEU A 165 -8.34 31.17 -11.41
C LEU A 165 -9.70 31.10 -12.14
N PHE A 166 -9.76 31.55 -13.39
CA PHE A 166 -10.96 31.58 -14.22
C PHE A 166 -10.88 30.59 -15.39
N THR A 167 -10.26 29.42 -15.20
CA THR A 167 -10.49 28.28 -16.08
C THR A 167 -11.97 27.90 -16.05
N ASP A 168 -12.48 27.34 -17.15
CA ASP A 168 -13.90 26.97 -17.29
C ASP A 168 -14.31 26.04 -16.14
N ARG A 169 -13.42 25.10 -15.82
CA ARG A 169 -13.53 24.15 -14.71
C ARG A 169 -13.61 24.84 -13.33
N ALA A 170 -12.74 25.82 -13.07
CA ALA A 170 -12.72 26.51 -11.79
C ALA A 170 -13.95 27.41 -11.59
N ILE A 171 -14.51 27.96 -12.68
CA ILE A 171 -15.76 28.72 -12.65
C ILE A 171 -16.93 27.80 -12.32
N HIS A 172 -17.11 26.71 -13.08
CA HIS A 172 -18.19 25.74 -12.87
C HIS A 172 -18.17 25.18 -11.44
N TYR A 173 -17.01 24.74 -10.97
CA TYR A 173 -16.85 24.18 -9.63
C TYR A 173 -17.28 25.16 -8.52
N ARG A 174 -16.95 26.45 -8.67
CA ARG A 174 -17.36 27.47 -7.70
C ARG A 174 -18.87 27.69 -7.71
N ILE A 175 -19.52 27.64 -8.87
CA ILE A 175 -20.98 27.79 -8.96
C ILE A 175 -21.67 26.59 -8.30
N ASP A 176 -21.25 25.36 -8.60
CA ASP A 176 -21.81 24.13 -8.02
C ASP A 176 -21.76 24.11 -6.49
N ASN A 177 -20.66 24.61 -5.93
CA ASN A 177 -20.46 24.65 -4.49
C ASN A 177 -20.98 25.94 -3.82
N GLY A 178 -21.59 26.85 -4.59
CA GLY A 178 -22.14 28.11 -4.09
C GLY A 178 -21.10 29.11 -3.59
N PHE A 179 -19.86 29.06 -4.10
CA PHE A 179 -18.80 30.00 -3.75
C PHE A 179 -18.89 31.29 -4.55
N ASP A 180 -18.87 32.42 -3.84
CA ASP A 180 -18.76 33.74 -4.46
C ASP A 180 -17.40 33.92 -5.15
N HIS A 181 -17.42 34.02 -6.49
CA HIS A 181 -16.23 34.22 -7.33
C HIS A 181 -15.38 35.42 -6.89
N PHE A 182 -15.99 36.43 -6.27
CA PHE A 182 -15.33 37.69 -5.92
C PHE A 182 -14.79 37.72 -4.50
N ARG A 183 -15.02 36.65 -3.71
CA ARG A 183 -14.42 36.47 -2.39
C ARG A 183 -13.18 35.58 -2.40
N VAL A 184 -12.91 34.92 -3.52
CA VAL A 184 -11.75 34.03 -3.67
C VAL A 184 -10.58 34.80 -4.27
N GLY A 185 -9.53 35.00 -3.48
CA GLY A 185 -8.24 35.49 -3.97
C GLY A 185 -7.31 34.34 -4.36
N LEU A 186 -6.44 34.59 -5.35
CA LEU A 186 -5.36 33.67 -5.70
C LEU A 186 -4.02 34.23 -5.20
N SER A 187 -3.25 33.37 -4.54
CA SER A 187 -1.84 33.59 -4.24
C SER A 187 -0.98 32.74 -5.18
N ILE A 188 0.25 33.19 -5.41
CA ILE A 188 1.22 32.48 -6.26
C ILE A 188 2.42 32.10 -5.42
N GLY A 189 2.72 30.80 -5.32
CA GLY A 189 3.96 30.30 -4.75
C GLY A 189 5.05 30.21 -5.82
N ILE A 190 6.20 30.84 -5.57
CA ILE A 190 7.40 30.76 -6.42
C ILE A 190 8.49 30.09 -5.59
N MET A 191 8.90 28.90 -6.00
CA MET A 191 9.84 28.07 -5.24
C MET A 191 10.93 27.48 -6.12
N LYS A 192 12.12 27.23 -5.55
CA LYS A 192 13.21 26.53 -6.23
C LYS A 192 12.71 25.19 -6.80
N MET A 193 12.99 24.92 -8.08
CA MET A 193 12.80 23.59 -8.64
C MET A 193 13.83 22.61 -8.11
N VAL A 194 13.35 21.47 -7.65
CA VAL A 194 14.18 20.29 -7.35
C VAL A 194 14.44 19.53 -8.65
N ARG A 195 15.70 19.20 -8.95
CA ARG A 195 16.14 18.54 -10.19
C ARG A 195 15.82 17.05 -10.24
N SER A 196 14.57 16.69 -9.96
CA SER A 196 14.07 15.30 -10.07
C SER A 196 13.94 14.82 -11.51
N ASP A 197 14.02 15.72 -12.51
CA ASP A 197 14.08 15.38 -13.94
C ASP A 197 15.24 14.41 -14.28
N ILE A 198 16.33 14.50 -13.52
CA ILE A 198 17.51 13.65 -13.66
C ILE A 198 17.69 12.66 -12.48
N ALA A 199 16.69 12.56 -11.60
CA ALA A 199 16.64 11.61 -10.48
C ALA A 199 15.21 11.05 -10.36
N SER A 200 14.60 11.11 -9.17
CA SER A 200 13.31 10.52 -8.88
C SER A 200 12.43 11.42 -8.00
N SER A 201 11.14 11.14 -7.99
CA SER A 201 10.14 11.82 -7.18
C SER A 201 8.94 10.92 -6.96
N GLY A 202 8.04 11.30 -6.07
CA GLY A 202 6.82 10.55 -5.82
C GLY A 202 5.99 11.07 -4.66
N VAL A 203 5.14 10.20 -4.15
CA VAL A 203 4.15 10.50 -3.10
C VAL A 203 4.34 9.53 -1.95
N MET A 204 4.14 9.96 -0.72
CA MET A 204 4.17 9.11 0.46
C MET A 204 3.03 9.44 1.43
N PHE A 205 2.55 8.42 2.10
CA PHE A 205 1.46 8.49 3.07
C PHE A 205 1.96 7.98 4.42
N SER A 206 1.52 8.62 5.51
CA SER A 206 1.82 8.16 6.86
C SER A 206 0.92 6.99 7.30
N LEU A 207 0.23 6.31 6.40
CA LEU A 207 -0.50 5.08 6.67
C LEU A 207 -0.62 4.25 5.38
N ASP A 208 -1.10 3.02 5.50
CA ASP A 208 -1.54 2.24 4.34
C ASP A 208 -2.88 2.75 3.83
N THR A 209 -2.91 3.30 2.62
CA THR A 209 -4.09 3.97 2.06
C THR A 209 -5.23 3.02 1.70
N GLU A 210 -4.94 1.72 1.53
CA GLU A 210 -5.97 0.74 1.18
C GLU A 210 -6.76 0.28 2.41
N THR A 211 -6.06 0.03 3.51
CA THR A 211 -6.64 -0.58 4.71
C THR A 211 -6.81 0.40 5.87
N GLY A 212 -6.14 1.55 5.84
CA GLY A 212 -6.06 2.48 6.97
C GLY A 212 -5.06 2.06 8.05
N PHE A 213 -4.25 1.03 7.82
CA PHE A 213 -3.26 0.56 8.80
C PHE A 213 -2.21 1.64 9.09
N ARG A 214 -2.18 2.13 10.34
CA ARG A 214 -1.46 3.36 10.73
C ARG A 214 0.01 3.15 11.09
N ASP A 215 0.43 1.92 11.32
CA ASP A 215 1.80 1.63 11.81
C ASP A 215 2.84 1.51 10.68
N VAL A 216 2.50 1.96 9.46
CA VAL A 216 3.42 1.99 8.32
C VAL A 216 3.46 3.36 7.66
N VAL A 217 4.59 3.66 7.01
CA VAL A 217 4.69 4.69 5.99
C VAL A 217 4.68 3.99 4.64
N PHE A 218 3.79 4.41 3.75
CA PHE A 218 3.71 3.94 2.37
C PHE A 218 4.36 4.96 1.45
N ILE A 219 5.38 4.56 0.68
CA ILE A 219 6.16 5.46 -0.18
C ILE A 219 6.08 4.93 -1.61
N THR A 220 5.74 5.80 -2.55
CA THR A 220 5.79 5.54 -3.99
C THR A 220 6.82 6.42 -4.67
N GLY A 221 7.47 5.92 -5.72
CA GLY A 221 8.46 6.69 -6.47
C GLY A 221 8.61 6.27 -7.93
N ALA A 222 8.92 7.22 -8.80
CA ALA A 222 9.31 6.96 -10.17
C ALA A 222 10.44 7.90 -10.61
N TRP A 223 11.03 7.62 -11.77
CA TRP A 223 12.04 8.49 -12.37
C TRP A 223 11.41 9.78 -12.92
N GLY A 224 12.13 10.90 -12.85
CA GLY A 224 11.68 12.19 -13.39
C GLY A 224 10.86 13.02 -12.40
N LEU A 225 10.17 14.04 -12.93
CA LEU A 225 9.29 14.92 -12.15
C LEU A 225 8.01 14.20 -11.65
N GLY A 226 7.51 14.63 -10.49
CA GLY A 226 6.49 13.88 -9.72
C GLY A 226 5.09 13.90 -10.32
N GLU A 227 4.85 14.79 -11.28
CA GLU A 227 3.55 14.97 -11.93
C GLU A 227 3.00 13.67 -12.53
N ASN A 228 3.86 12.83 -13.12
CA ASN A 228 3.44 11.53 -13.67
C ASN A 228 2.97 10.56 -12.57
N VAL A 229 3.53 10.63 -11.37
CA VAL A 229 3.12 9.76 -10.25
C VAL A 229 1.77 10.22 -9.71
N VAL A 230 1.63 11.53 -9.46
CA VAL A 230 0.38 12.15 -8.97
C VAL A 230 -0.78 11.94 -9.96
N GLN A 231 -0.53 12.06 -11.26
CA GLN A 231 -1.53 11.81 -12.30
C GLN A 231 -1.78 10.33 -12.58
N GLY A 232 -0.95 9.42 -12.05
CA GLY A 232 -1.02 7.99 -12.38
C GLY A 232 -0.61 7.63 -13.80
N ALA A 233 0.13 8.50 -14.48
CA ALA A 233 0.64 8.22 -15.82
C ALA A 233 1.75 7.15 -15.82
N VAL A 234 2.30 6.82 -14.64
CA VAL A 234 3.34 5.81 -14.46
C VAL A 234 3.00 4.87 -13.31
N GLU A 235 3.38 3.61 -13.44
CA GLU A 235 3.38 2.62 -12.36
C GLU A 235 4.67 2.79 -11.54
N PRO A 236 4.59 3.33 -10.31
CA PRO A 236 5.75 3.64 -9.49
C PRO A 236 6.27 2.40 -8.75
N ASP A 237 7.51 2.48 -8.26
CA ASP A 237 7.99 1.60 -7.20
C ASP A 237 7.24 1.88 -5.90
N GLU A 238 7.05 0.85 -5.09
CA GLU A 238 6.35 0.93 -3.81
C GLU A 238 7.23 0.41 -2.68
N PHE A 239 7.21 1.10 -1.55
CA PHE A 239 7.97 0.76 -0.36
C PHE A 239 7.11 0.95 0.89
N TYR A 240 7.27 0.05 1.84
CA TYR A 240 6.68 0.18 3.17
C TYR A 240 7.76 0.24 4.24
N VAL A 241 7.57 1.09 5.24
CA VAL A 241 8.42 1.15 6.45
C VAL A 241 7.54 1.07 7.68
N HIS A 242 7.83 0.13 8.57
CA HIS A 242 7.09 -0.05 9.82
C HIS A 242 7.53 0.97 10.87
N LYS A 243 6.62 1.86 11.28
CA LYS A 243 6.93 2.97 12.20
C LYS A 243 7.40 2.49 13.57
N PRO A 244 6.78 1.49 14.24
CA PRO A 244 7.22 1.06 15.56
C PRO A 244 8.67 0.57 15.59
N THR A 245 9.09 -0.27 14.64
CA THR A 245 10.48 -0.74 14.58
C THR A 245 11.42 0.38 14.15
N PHE A 246 10.98 1.29 13.27
CA PHE A 246 11.73 2.49 12.94
C PHE A 246 12.00 3.37 14.18
N LEU A 247 10.99 3.62 15.01
CA LEU A 247 11.12 4.41 16.24
C LEU A 247 12.02 3.72 17.28
N GLN A 248 12.11 2.39 17.25
CA GLN A 248 13.07 1.61 18.05
C GLN A 248 14.51 1.62 17.49
N GLY A 249 14.76 2.37 16.41
CA GLY A 249 16.09 2.52 15.81
C GLY A 249 16.44 1.43 14.79
N LYS A 250 15.49 0.57 14.41
CA LYS A 250 15.69 -0.37 13.29
C LYS A 250 15.58 0.39 11.98
N ARG A 251 16.44 0.05 11.03
CA ARG A 251 16.59 0.77 9.76
C ARG A 251 16.51 -0.23 8.62
N ALA A 252 15.30 -0.74 8.40
CA ALA A 252 15.01 -1.72 7.37
C ALA A 252 13.70 -1.38 6.66
N VAL A 253 13.70 -1.48 5.33
CA VAL A 253 12.49 -1.42 4.52
C VAL A 253 11.72 -2.73 4.71
N LEU A 254 10.42 -2.62 5.01
CA LEU A 254 9.54 -3.73 5.35
C LEU A 254 9.21 -4.58 4.12
N ARG A 255 8.81 -3.91 3.03
CA ARG A 255 8.36 -4.52 1.77
C ARG A 255 8.73 -3.61 0.61
N ARG A 256 9.10 -4.20 -0.54
CA ARG A 256 9.32 -3.49 -1.80
C ARG A 256 8.50 -4.11 -2.94
N ASN A 257 8.05 -3.27 -3.86
CA ASN A 257 7.44 -3.69 -5.12
C ASN A 257 8.03 -2.87 -6.27
N LEU A 258 8.45 -3.54 -7.34
CA LEU A 258 9.06 -2.88 -8.49
C LEU A 258 7.98 -2.45 -9.47
N GLY A 259 7.87 -1.16 -9.73
CA GLY A 259 6.93 -0.59 -10.70
C GLY A 259 7.47 -0.67 -12.14
N GLY A 260 6.56 -0.68 -13.11
CA GLY A 260 6.90 -0.74 -14.53
C GLY A 260 7.72 0.47 -15.03
N LYS A 261 7.55 1.65 -14.42
CA LYS A 261 8.33 2.88 -14.66
C LYS A 261 8.60 3.17 -16.15
N LYS A 262 7.60 2.99 -17.03
CA LYS A 262 7.78 3.01 -18.49
C LYS A 262 8.19 4.39 -19.03
N ILE A 263 7.68 5.46 -18.42
CA ILE A 263 7.90 6.85 -18.82
C ILE A 263 8.41 7.69 -17.64
N LYS A 264 9.10 8.79 -17.96
CA LYS A 264 9.49 9.82 -17.00
C LYS A 264 9.32 11.21 -17.60
N MET A 265 8.99 12.18 -16.76
CA MET A 265 8.91 13.58 -17.17
C MET A 265 10.25 14.27 -16.93
N VAL A 266 10.73 14.99 -17.94
CA VAL A 266 12.02 15.72 -17.92
C VAL A 266 11.84 17.14 -18.44
N TYR A 267 12.84 18.00 -18.23
CA TYR A 267 12.84 19.36 -18.78
C TYR A 267 12.93 19.34 -20.31
N ASP A 268 12.23 20.30 -20.93
CA ASP A 268 12.28 20.53 -22.37
C ASP A 268 12.89 21.89 -22.70
N TYR A 269 14.19 21.89 -23.02
CA TYR A 269 14.95 23.11 -23.33
C TYR A 269 14.65 23.72 -24.71
N GLY A 270 13.74 23.10 -25.50
CA GLY A 270 13.43 23.53 -26.87
C GLY A 270 11.96 23.91 -27.11
N GLY A 271 11.11 23.88 -26.08
CA GLY A 271 9.67 24.13 -26.22
C GLY A 271 9.29 25.61 -26.04
N GLU A 272 8.60 26.20 -27.02
CA GLU A 272 8.11 27.59 -26.94
C GLU A 272 6.92 27.76 -25.96
N ARG A 273 6.19 26.68 -25.63
CA ARG A 273 4.98 26.72 -24.77
C ARG A 273 4.98 25.79 -23.54
N LYS A 274 5.56 24.59 -23.63
CA LYS A 274 5.69 23.65 -22.50
C LYS A 274 7.17 23.39 -22.23
N GLN A 275 7.60 23.61 -20.98
CA GLN A 275 8.99 23.49 -20.53
C GLN A 275 9.34 22.09 -20.02
N THR A 276 8.43 21.11 -20.20
CA THR A 276 8.59 19.72 -19.79
C THR A 276 8.07 18.78 -20.88
N LYS A 277 8.62 17.54 -20.92
CA LYS A 277 8.18 16.49 -21.83
C LYS A 277 8.31 15.10 -21.21
N ASN A 278 7.46 14.18 -21.66
CA ASN A 278 7.56 12.77 -21.31
C ASN A 278 8.52 12.03 -22.25
N VAL A 279 9.40 11.21 -21.68
CA VAL A 279 10.33 10.35 -22.41
C VAL A 279 10.27 8.93 -21.87
N SER A 280 10.58 7.96 -22.73
CA SER A 280 10.69 6.56 -22.30
C SER A 280 11.89 6.35 -21.38
N VAL A 281 11.68 5.62 -20.29
CA VAL A 281 12.77 5.17 -19.39
C VAL A 281 13.52 4.01 -20.05
N LYS A 282 14.84 3.92 -19.89
CA LYS A 282 15.65 2.82 -20.44
C LYS A 282 15.32 1.50 -19.72
N ALA A 283 15.38 0.37 -20.43
CA ALA A 283 15.04 -0.94 -19.85
C ALA A 283 15.83 -1.26 -18.56
N ALA A 284 17.13 -0.96 -18.53
CA ALA A 284 17.97 -1.16 -17.34
C ALA A 284 17.52 -0.34 -16.12
N ASP A 285 16.97 0.86 -16.32
CA ASP A 285 16.47 1.73 -15.24
C ASP A 285 15.06 1.30 -14.78
N ARG A 286 14.27 0.64 -15.65
CA ARG A 286 12.97 0.06 -15.28
C ARG A 286 13.13 -1.13 -14.34
N GLN A 287 14.19 -1.91 -14.54
CA GLN A 287 14.53 -3.11 -13.77
C GLN A 287 15.20 -2.80 -12.41
N ARG A 288 15.29 -1.52 -12.02
CA ARG A 288 15.89 -1.08 -10.76
C ARG A 288 14.91 -0.22 -9.98
N PHE A 289 15.03 -0.27 -8.66
CA PHE A 289 14.31 0.65 -7.78
C PHE A 289 14.82 2.09 -7.98
N CYS A 290 13.91 3.06 -8.01
CA CYS A 290 14.23 4.48 -8.18
C CYS A 290 14.79 5.15 -6.91
N LEU A 291 14.75 4.43 -5.79
CA LEU A 291 15.25 4.85 -4.48
C LEU A 291 16.13 3.76 -3.88
N SER A 292 17.14 4.19 -3.13
CA SER A 292 17.90 3.30 -2.25
C SER A 292 17.15 3.08 -0.92
N ASP A 293 17.52 2.04 -0.17
CA ASP A 293 16.97 1.82 1.18
C ASP A 293 17.23 3.02 2.11
N GLU A 294 18.37 3.70 1.96
CA GLU A 294 18.68 4.91 2.75
C GLU A 294 17.72 6.06 2.43
N ASP A 295 17.41 6.28 1.14
CA ASP A 295 16.43 7.28 0.73
C ASP A 295 15.04 6.95 1.28
N VAL A 296 14.60 5.70 1.19
CA VAL A 296 13.30 5.24 1.70
C VAL A 296 13.19 5.46 3.21
N LEU A 297 14.25 5.14 3.96
CA LEU A 297 14.28 5.32 5.41
C LEU A 297 14.33 6.80 5.82
N LYS A 298 14.98 7.67 5.04
CA LYS A 298 14.97 9.12 5.25
C LYS A 298 13.60 9.73 4.94
N LEU A 299 12.92 9.27 3.89
CA LEU A 299 11.53 9.66 3.61
C LEU A 299 10.59 9.19 4.71
N ALA A 300 10.78 7.99 5.26
CA ALA A 300 10.00 7.52 6.41
C ALA A 300 10.23 8.36 7.67
N ASP A 301 11.47 8.79 7.94
CA ASP A 301 11.77 9.75 9.01
C ASP A 301 11.01 11.07 8.82
N TYR A 302 11.00 11.59 7.59
CA TYR A 302 10.28 12.81 7.24
C TYR A 302 8.78 12.64 7.45
N ALA A 303 8.19 11.56 6.95
CA ALA A 303 6.76 11.26 7.09
C ALA A 303 6.32 11.17 8.55
N ILE A 304 7.09 10.47 9.41
CA ILE A 304 6.79 10.34 10.84
C ILE A 304 6.84 11.70 11.56
N LYS A 305 7.86 12.52 11.27
CA LYS A 305 8.00 13.87 11.87
C LYS A 305 6.89 14.81 11.42
N ILE A 306 6.50 14.76 10.13
CA ILE A 306 5.40 15.56 9.58
C ILE A 306 4.08 15.15 10.24
N GLU A 307 3.77 13.87 10.30
CA GLU A 307 2.57 13.36 10.97
C GLU A 307 2.51 13.75 12.45
N ASP A 308 3.62 13.63 13.18
CA ASP A 308 3.71 14.01 14.60
C ASP A 308 3.47 15.52 14.80
N HIS A 309 4.02 16.37 13.94
CA HIS A 309 3.79 17.83 13.97
C HIS A 309 2.31 18.16 13.80
N TYR A 310 1.69 17.66 12.73
CA TYR A 310 0.28 17.96 12.42
C TYR A 310 -0.70 17.31 13.41
N THR A 311 -0.37 16.12 13.92
CA THR A 311 -1.13 15.46 15.00
C THR A 311 -1.12 16.29 16.29
N LYS A 312 0.06 16.77 16.71
CA LYS A 312 0.19 17.63 17.90
C LYS A 312 -0.57 18.93 17.74
N ARG A 313 -0.51 19.55 16.56
CA ARG A 313 -1.20 20.80 16.27
C ARG A 313 -2.72 20.64 16.27
N ALA A 314 -3.24 19.56 15.67
CA ALA A 314 -4.68 19.29 15.61
C ALA A 314 -5.26 18.81 16.95
N GLY A 315 -4.43 18.21 17.83
CA GLY A 315 -4.89 17.61 19.09
C GLY A 315 -5.52 16.23 18.92
N GLU A 316 -5.53 15.70 17.70
CA GLU A 316 -6.03 14.38 17.32
C GLU A 316 -5.13 13.77 16.24
N SER A 317 -5.19 12.44 16.08
CA SER A 317 -4.36 11.73 15.09
C SER A 317 -4.68 12.25 13.68
N ARG A 318 -3.65 12.74 12.99
CA ARG A 318 -3.79 13.34 11.67
C ARG A 318 -2.78 12.72 10.70
N PRO A 319 -3.15 11.62 10.03
CA PRO A 319 -2.34 11.04 8.98
C PRO A 319 -2.16 12.02 7.82
N MET A 320 -1.06 11.87 7.08
CA MET A 320 -0.60 12.86 6.11
C MET A 320 -0.35 12.21 4.74
N ASP A 321 -0.71 12.94 3.68
CA ASP A 321 -0.35 12.75 2.28
C ASP A 321 0.72 13.78 1.90
N MET A 322 1.85 13.32 1.37
CA MET A 322 3.05 14.13 1.17
C MET A 322 3.68 13.86 -0.20
N GLU A 323 4.12 14.91 -0.87
CA GLU A 323 4.87 14.83 -2.12
C GLU A 323 6.36 15.11 -1.86
N TRP A 324 7.22 14.32 -2.48
CA TRP A 324 8.67 14.44 -2.33
C TRP A 324 9.39 14.40 -3.68
N ALA A 325 10.57 15.01 -3.73
CA ALA A 325 11.44 15.01 -4.89
C ALA A 325 12.91 14.83 -4.46
N LYS A 326 13.65 13.98 -5.18
CA LYS A 326 15.09 13.84 -5.05
C LYS A 326 15.78 14.71 -6.08
N ASP A 327 16.70 15.56 -5.65
CA ASP A 327 17.46 16.41 -6.57
C ASP A 327 18.64 15.61 -7.17
N GLY A 328 18.74 15.55 -8.49
CA GLY A 328 19.86 14.82 -9.13
C GLY A 328 21.19 15.57 -9.16
N LEU A 329 21.25 16.82 -8.70
CA LEU A 329 22.51 17.59 -8.60
C LEU A 329 23.14 17.45 -7.22
N ASP A 330 22.36 17.63 -6.15
CA ASP A 330 22.85 17.55 -4.77
C ASP A 330 22.58 16.19 -4.09
N ASN A 331 21.77 15.33 -4.72
CA ASN A 331 21.38 14.00 -4.25
C ASN A 331 20.58 14.01 -2.92
N GLU A 332 20.00 15.15 -2.54
CA GLU A 332 19.16 15.32 -1.36
C GLU A 332 17.67 15.12 -1.67
N LEU A 333 16.91 14.79 -0.63
CA LEU A 333 15.46 14.62 -0.66
C LEU A 333 14.77 15.87 -0.13
N TYR A 334 13.76 16.35 -0.85
CA TYR A 334 12.99 17.54 -0.54
C TYR A 334 11.50 17.21 -0.46
N LEU A 335 10.81 17.80 0.52
CA LEU A 335 9.35 17.81 0.61
C LEU A 335 8.81 18.99 -0.18
N VAL A 336 7.92 18.71 -1.14
CA VAL A 336 7.34 19.73 -2.02
C VAL A 336 5.87 20.03 -1.71
N GLN A 337 5.21 19.15 -0.95
CA GLN A 337 3.84 19.36 -0.46
C GLN A 337 3.55 18.42 0.71
N ALA A 338 2.70 18.86 1.64
CA ALA A 338 2.06 17.99 2.61
C ALA A 338 0.64 18.47 2.88
N ARG A 339 -0.27 17.53 3.09
CA ARG A 339 -1.67 17.79 3.48
C ARG A 339 -2.22 16.61 4.30
N PRO A 340 -3.26 16.81 5.11
CA PRO A 340 -3.92 15.71 5.80
C PRO A 340 -4.48 14.67 4.84
N GLU A 341 -4.40 13.39 5.22
CA GLU A 341 -5.08 12.29 4.53
C GLU A 341 -6.54 12.24 5.00
N THR A 342 -7.48 12.26 4.04
CA THR A 342 -8.90 12.53 4.30
C THR A 342 -9.83 11.36 4.01
N VAL A 343 -9.37 10.28 3.37
CA VAL A 343 -10.22 9.14 3.01
C VAL A 343 -10.39 8.21 4.21
N GLN A 344 -9.29 7.68 4.74
CA GLN A 344 -9.37 6.69 5.82
C GLN A 344 -9.76 7.34 7.15
N SER A 345 -9.45 8.63 7.34
CA SER A 345 -9.84 9.39 8.53
C SER A 345 -11.34 9.63 8.67
N GLN A 346 -12.13 9.45 7.60
CA GLN A 346 -13.59 9.62 7.61
C GLN A 346 -14.38 8.31 7.79
N LEU A 347 -13.72 7.15 7.65
CA LEU A 347 -14.37 5.85 7.85
C LEU A 347 -14.51 5.57 9.35
N ASN A 348 -15.74 5.40 9.82
CA ASN A 348 -16.03 5.09 11.22
C ASN A 348 -15.37 3.75 11.62
N ASP A 349 -14.42 3.78 12.57
CA ASP A 349 -13.60 2.66 13.10
C ASP A 349 -14.38 1.44 13.66
N THR A 350 -15.72 1.44 13.66
CA THR A 350 -16.55 0.44 14.38
C THR A 350 -17.20 -0.60 13.49
N MET A 351 -17.31 -0.38 12.18
CA MET A 351 -17.99 -1.28 11.25
C MET A 351 -17.02 -1.89 10.23
N LEU A 352 -16.84 -3.20 10.28
CA LEU A 352 -16.06 -3.93 9.29
C LEU A 352 -16.99 -4.44 8.18
N LEU A 353 -16.76 -3.98 6.95
CA LEU A 353 -17.44 -4.48 5.75
C LEU A 353 -16.51 -5.45 5.02
N ARG A 354 -16.96 -6.69 4.83
CA ARG A 354 -16.22 -7.70 4.06
C ARG A 354 -17.03 -8.18 2.88
N TYR A 355 -16.41 -8.18 1.71
CA TYR A 355 -17.01 -8.65 0.46
C TYR A 355 -16.45 -10.03 0.13
N HIS A 356 -17.33 -10.99 -0.17
CA HIS A 356 -16.93 -12.33 -0.57
C HIS A 356 -17.66 -12.74 -1.84
N LEU A 357 -16.88 -13.03 -2.89
CA LEU A 357 -17.40 -13.50 -4.17
C LEU A 357 -17.74 -14.99 -4.06
N LYS A 358 -18.99 -15.36 -4.39
CA LYS A 358 -19.48 -16.75 -4.25
C LYS A 358 -19.26 -17.60 -5.49
N GLN A 359 -18.87 -16.97 -6.59
CA GLN A 359 -18.79 -17.57 -7.90
C GLN A 359 -17.44 -17.26 -8.55
N GLU A 360 -16.95 -18.19 -9.34
CA GLU A 360 -15.79 -17.97 -10.21
C GLU A 360 -16.26 -17.82 -11.66
N SER A 361 -15.56 -16.97 -12.41
CA SER A 361 -15.79 -16.75 -13.84
C SER A 361 -14.47 -16.44 -14.54
N GLU A 362 -14.50 -16.32 -15.86
CA GLU A 362 -13.35 -15.89 -16.66
C GLU A 362 -12.89 -14.49 -16.21
N ILE A 363 -11.60 -14.37 -15.91
CA ILE A 363 -10.97 -13.09 -15.60
C ILE A 363 -10.63 -12.39 -16.92
N LEU A 364 -11.25 -11.26 -17.17
CA LEU A 364 -11.05 -10.45 -18.38
C LEU A 364 -9.75 -9.63 -18.28
N CYS A 365 -9.54 -8.95 -17.16
CA CYS A 365 -8.32 -8.21 -16.90
C CYS A 365 -8.00 -8.15 -15.40
N ARG A 366 -6.75 -7.80 -15.09
CA ARG A 366 -6.21 -7.69 -13.72
C ARG A 366 -5.41 -6.42 -13.60
N GLY A 367 -5.41 -5.82 -12.41
CA GLY A 367 -4.64 -4.61 -12.09
C GLY A 367 -4.48 -4.45 -10.59
N TYR A 368 -4.09 -3.27 -10.14
CA TYR A 368 -4.04 -2.93 -8.72
C TYR A 368 -5.47 -2.76 -8.17
N ALA A 369 -5.77 -3.47 -7.08
CA ALA A 369 -7.01 -3.29 -6.35
C ALA A 369 -6.99 -1.98 -5.56
N ILE A 370 -8.04 -1.18 -5.72
CA ILE A 370 -8.31 0.01 -4.90
C ILE A 370 -9.52 -0.28 -4.01
N GLY A 371 -9.30 -0.22 -2.69
CA GLY A 371 -10.28 -0.65 -1.69
C GLY A 371 -10.49 -2.16 -1.65
N THR A 372 -11.56 -2.61 -1.00
CA THR A 372 -11.85 -4.05 -0.75
C THR A 372 -13.22 -4.51 -1.25
N ARG A 373 -13.95 -3.62 -1.93
CA ARG A 373 -15.34 -3.85 -2.33
C ARG A 373 -15.45 -4.69 -3.60
N ILE A 374 -16.65 -5.19 -3.85
CA ILE A 374 -17.05 -5.83 -5.11
C ILE A 374 -18.25 -5.05 -5.65
N ALA A 375 -18.24 -4.76 -6.94
CA ALA A 375 -19.37 -4.15 -7.61
C ALA A 375 -19.62 -4.81 -8.97
N THR A 376 -20.82 -4.62 -9.49
CA THR A 376 -21.26 -5.16 -10.78
C THR A 376 -21.92 -4.07 -11.59
N GLY A 377 -21.81 -4.17 -12.91
CA GLY A 377 -22.44 -3.23 -13.81
C GLY A 377 -22.10 -3.51 -15.27
N LYS A 378 -22.72 -2.73 -16.15
CA LYS A 378 -22.40 -2.77 -17.58
C LYS A 378 -21.16 -1.91 -17.84
N VAL A 379 -20.24 -2.43 -18.64
CA VAL A 379 -19.07 -1.70 -19.09
C VAL A 379 -19.51 -0.52 -19.96
N ARG A 380 -18.98 0.66 -19.65
CA ARG A 380 -19.02 1.83 -20.52
C ARG A 380 -17.60 2.35 -20.70
N TYR A 381 -17.09 2.19 -21.91
CA TYR A 381 -15.80 2.74 -22.32
C TYR A 381 -15.96 4.19 -22.73
N ILE A 382 -15.38 5.10 -21.94
CA ILE A 382 -15.30 6.51 -22.28
C ILE A 382 -13.89 6.78 -22.81
N ARG A 383 -13.79 7.30 -24.04
CA ARG A 383 -12.49 7.61 -24.67
C ARG A 383 -11.92 8.94 -24.22
N ASP A 384 -12.80 9.93 -24.07
CA ASP A 384 -12.46 11.30 -23.73
C ASP A 384 -13.64 12.00 -23.04
N VAL A 385 -13.36 13.17 -22.48
CA VAL A 385 -14.29 13.99 -21.72
C VAL A 385 -15.55 14.35 -22.53
N ALA A 386 -15.47 14.44 -23.86
CA ALA A 386 -16.63 14.79 -24.69
C ALA A 386 -17.70 13.70 -24.71
N HIS A 387 -17.35 12.47 -24.35
CA HIS A 387 -18.28 11.33 -24.31
C HIS A 387 -18.89 11.09 -22.91
N LEU A 388 -18.54 11.89 -21.89
CA LEU A 388 -19.04 11.71 -20.52
C LEU A 388 -20.58 11.73 -20.42
N HIS A 389 -21.25 12.47 -21.29
CA HIS A 389 -22.72 12.54 -21.36
C HIS A 389 -23.41 11.21 -21.70
N GLN A 390 -22.65 10.20 -22.15
CA GLN A 390 -23.16 8.88 -22.55
C GLN A 390 -23.18 7.89 -21.38
N PHE A 391 -22.59 8.26 -20.24
CA PHE A 391 -22.46 7.40 -19.08
C PHE A 391 -23.76 7.37 -18.26
N ASN A 392 -24.21 6.18 -17.88
CA ASN A 392 -25.40 6.01 -17.04
C ASN A 392 -25.03 5.59 -15.61
N GLU A 393 -25.89 5.96 -14.67
CA GLU A 393 -25.73 5.57 -13.26
C GLU A 393 -25.68 4.04 -13.09
N GLY A 394 -24.72 3.57 -12.30
CA GLY A 394 -24.48 2.14 -12.03
C GLY A 394 -23.64 1.42 -13.09
N GLU A 395 -23.20 2.08 -14.16
CA GLU A 395 -22.24 1.50 -15.13
C GLU A 395 -20.83 1.38 -14.54
N VAL A 396 -20.03 0.47 -15.11
CA VAL A 396 -18.59 0.32 -14.83
C VAL A 396 -17.83 1.21 -15.79
N LEU A 397 -17.16 2.24 -15.27
CA LEU A 397 -16.37 3.17 -16.04
C LEU A 397 -15.07 2.53 -16.50
N VAL A 398 -14.90 2.35 -17.81
CA VAL A 398 -13.65 1.89 -18.41
C VAL A 398 -12.98 3.07 -19.14
N ALA A 399 -11.69 3.27 -18.89
CA ALA A 399 -10.92 4.35 -19.49
C ALA A 399 -9.44 4.00 -19.66
N ASP A 400 -8.71 4.75 -20.48
CA ASP A 400 -7.25 4.61 -20.55
C ASP A 400 -6.59 5.23 -19.30
N THR A 401 -6.93 6.49 -19.02
CA THR A 401 -6.68 7.22 -17.78
C THR A 401 -7.91 8.08 -17.45
N THR A 402 -8.06 8.48 -16.19
CA THR A 402 -9.09 9.46 -15.78
C THR A 402 -8.43 10.80 -15.46
N THR A 403 -9.05 11.89 -15.87
CA THR A 403 -8.72 13.23 -15.36
C THR A 403 -9.79 13.68 -14.37
N PRO A 404 -9.53 14.73 -13.59
CA PRO A 404 -10.54 15.27 -12.68
C PRO A 404 -11.83 15.81 -13.35
N ASP A 405 -11.87 15.99 -14.67
CA ASP A 405 -13.10 16.31 -15.41
C ASP A 405 -14.12 15.16 -15.38
N TRP A 406 -13.69 13.96 -14.99
CA TRP A 406 -14.50 12.75 -14.98
C TRP A 406 -15.24 12.56 -13.65
N GLU A 407 -14.94 13.39 -12.63
CA GLU A 407 -15.54 13.32 -11.29
C GLU A 407 -17.07 13.21 -11.28
N PRO A 408 -17.84 13.97 -12.09
CA PRO A 408 -19.31 13.85 -12.11
C PRO A 408 -19.78 12.44 -12.50
N VAL A 409 -19.09 11.83 -13.46
CA VAL A 409 -19.38 10.47 -13.94
C VAL A 409 -18.89 9.43 -12.93
N MET A 410 -17.73 9.64 -12.30
CA MET A 410 -17.19 8.73 -11.28
C MET A 410 -18.13 8.63 -10.06
N LYS A 411 -18.81 9.72 -9.67
CA LYS A 411 -19.80 9.74 -8.58
C LYS A 411 -21.00 8.82 -8.81
N ILE A 412 -21.36 8.56 -10.06
CA ILE A 412 -22.51 7.72 -10.43
C ILE A 412 -22.08 6.34 -10.96
N ALA A 413 -20.77 6.05 -11.02
CA ALA A 413 -20.24 4.76 -11.46
C ALA A 413 -20.36 3.70 -10.35
N SER A 414 -20.60 2.44 -10.74
CA SER A 414 -20.55 1.30 -9.81
C SER A 414 -19.13 0.83 -9.53
N ALA A 415 -18.24 0.96 -10.52
CA ALA A 415 -16.81 0.65 -10.41
C ALA A 415 -16.00 1.42 -11.47
N ILE A 416 -14.68 1.51 -11.27
CA ILE A 416 -13.75 2.13 -12.22
C ILE A 416 -12.66 1.14 -12.64
N VAL A 417 -12.37 1.05 -13.94
CA VAL A 417 -11.31 0.20 -14.49
C VAL A 417 -10.46 1.02 -15.45
N THR A 418 -9.14 1.07 -15.23
CA THR A 418 -8.23 1.83 -16.11
C THR A 418 -7.05 1.00 -16.62
N ASN A 419 -6.59 1.30 -17.84
CA ASN A 419 -5.36 0.70 -18.38
C ASN A 419 -4.12 1.15 -17.61
N HIS A 420 -4.06 2.43 -17.26
CA HIS A 420 -2.91 3.05 -16.62
C HIS A 420 -3.29 3.61 -15.24
N GLY A 421 -2.31 3.67 -14.34
CA GLY A 421 -2.51 4.11 -12.96
C GLY A 421 -1.86 3.18 -11.95
N GLY A 422 -1.16 3.75 -10.98
CA GLY A 422 -0.80 3.06 -9.72
C GLY A 422 -1.83 3.33 -8.63
N ARG A 423 -1.60 2.80 -7.42
CA ARG A 423 -2.47 3.00 -6.25
C ARG A 423 -2.68 4.45 -5.83
N THR A 424 -1.83 5.35 -6.31
CA THR A 424 -1.84 6.78 -5.96
C THR A 424 -2.39 7.65 -7.10
N CYS A 425 -2.89 7.04 -8.18
CA CYS A 425 -3.44 7.79 -9.30
C CYS A 425 -4.75 8.50 -8.97
N HIS A 426 -5.13 9.46 -9.81
CA HIS A 426 -6.41 10.16 -9.70
C HIS A 426 -7.62 9.20 -9.58
N ALA A 427 -7.71 8.18 -10.45
CA ALA A 427 -8.78 7.19 -10.41
C ALA A 427 -8.84 6.48 -9.04
N ALA A 428 -7.69 6.12 -8.48
CA ALA A 428 -7.60 5.45 -7.20
C ALA A 428 -8.02 6.36 -6.04
N ILE A 429 -7.55 7.61 -6.02
CA ILE A 429 -7.90 8.58 -4.96
C ILE A 429 -9.41 8.81 -4.93
N VAL A 430 -10.01 9.14 -6.08
CA VAL A 430 -11.45 9.43 -6.17
C VAL A 430 -12.28 8.17 -5.89
N ALA A 431 -11.86 7.00 -6.37
CA ALA A 431 -12.54 5.74 -6.06
C ALA A 431 -12.60 5.47 -4.55
N ARG A 432 -11.51 5.75 -3.83
CA ARG A 432 -11.47 5.64 -2.37
C ARG A 432 -12.41 6.65 -1.69
N GLU A 433 -12.36 7.92 -2.10
CA GLU A 433 -13.22 8.99 -1.55
C GLU A 433 -14.71 8.67 -1.73
N LEU A 434 -15.08 8.11 -2.87
CA LEU A 434 -16.46 7.72 -3.20
C LEU A 434 -16.85 6.33 -2.64
N GLY A 435 -15.88 5.57 -2.14
CA GLY A 435 -16.09 4.20 -1.67
C GLY A 435 -16.54 3.24 -2.78
N ILE A 436 -16.09 3.41 -4.02
CA ILE A 436 -16.38 2.48 -5.13
C ILE A 436 -15.13 1.65 -5.45
N PRO A 437 -15.27 0.35 -5.81
CA PRO A 437 -14.11 -0.46 -6.16
C PRO A 437 -13.50 0.03 -7.47
N ALA A 438 -12.16 0.06 -7.52
CA ALA A 438 -11.45 0.34 -8.76
C ALA A 438 -10.29 -0.64 -9.01
N VAL A 439 -10.08 -0.98 -10.28
CA VAL A 439 -8.95 -1.79 -10.74
C VAL A 439 -8.14 -0.97 -11.74
N VAL A 440 -6.99 -0.47 -11.29
CA VAL A 440 -6.16 0.47 -12.07
C VAL A 440 -4.89 -0.22 -12.56
N GLY A 441 -4.32 0.26 -13.66
CA GLY A 441 -3.09 -0.32 -14.21
C GLY A 441 -3.30 -1.68 -14.89
N CYS A 442 -4.47 -1.91 -15.50
CA CYS A 442 -4.77 -3.18 -16.17
C CYS A 442 -3.98 -3.43 -17.46
N HIS A 443 -3.38 -2.37 -18.02
CA HIS A 443 -2.70 -2.29 -19.31
C HIS A 443 -3.56 -2.55 -20.56
N ASN A 444 -4.55 -3.44 -20.50
CA ASN A 444 -5.34 -3.88 -21.66
C ASN A 444 -6.86 -3.88 -21.42
N ALA A 445 -7.36 -3.24 -20.35
CA ALA A 445 -8.78 -3.18 -20.02
C ALA A 445 -9.63 -2.64 -21.19
N THR A 446 -9.18 -1.58 -21.87
CA THR A 446 -9.91 -0.99 -23.01
C THR A 446 -9.94 -1.87 -24.26
N GLU A 447 -9.05 -2.86 -24.34
CA GLU A 447 -8.98 -3.81 -25.46
C GLU A 447 -9.84 -5.05 -25.20
N VAL A 448 -9.91 -5.48 -23.95
CA VAL A 448 -10.60 -6.71 -23.55
C VAL A 448 -12.08 -6.46 -23.19
N LEU A 449 -12.38 -5.36 -22.49
CA LEU A 449 -13.74 -5.04 -22.03
C LEU A 449 -14.53 -4.34 -23.15
N ARG A 450 -15.76 -4.82 -23.41
CA ARG A 450 -16.61 -4.27 -24.47
C ARG A 450 -17.77 -3.47 -23.90
N ASP A 451 -18.19 -2.41 -24.59
CA ASP A 451 -19.39 -1.65 -24.20
C ASP A 451 -20.62 -2.56 -24.03
N ASP A 452 -21.41 -2.23 -23.01
CA ASP A 452 -22.62 -2.94 -22.59
C ASP A 452 -22.40 -4.38 -22.09
N GLU A 453 -21.15 -4.84 -21.97
CA GLU A 453 -20.80 -6.12 -21.36
C GLU A 453 -21.01 -6.07 -19.84
N GLU A 454 -21.73 -7.04 -19.28
CA GLU A 454 -21.89 -7.16 -17.85
C GLU A 454 -20.63 -7.75 -17.21
N VAL A 455 -20.10 -7.07 -16.20
CA VAL A 455 -18.88 -7.49 -15.50
C VAL A 455 -19.01 -7.36 -13.99
N THR A 456 -18.17 -8.10 -13.29
CA THR A 456 -17.98 -7.99 -11.84
C THR A 456 -16.57 -7.53 -11.54
N VAL A 457 -16.44 -6.39 -10.87
CA VAL A 457 -15.16 -5.82 -10.45
C VAL A 457 -14.93 -6.17 -8.99
N SER A 458 -13.87 -6.92 -8.70
CA SER A 458 -13.55 -7.40 -7.36
C SER A 458 -12.19 -6.92 -6.88
N CYS A 459 -12.20 -6.18 -5.77
CA CYS A 459 -11.02 -5.74 -5.03
C CYS A 459 -10.85 -6.51 -3.70
N ALA A 460 -11.68 -7.51 -3.44
CA ALA A 460 -11.66 -8.26 -2.17
C ALA A 460 -10.46 -9.21 -2.02
N GLY A 461 -9.67 -9.42 -3.07
CA GLY A 461 -8.60 -10.42 -3.14
C GLY A 461 -7.25 -10.00 -2.54
N GLY A 462 -7.13 -8.80 -1.97
CA GLY A 462 -5.86 -8.22 -1.51
C GLY A 462 -5.34 -7.19 -2.51
N ASP A 463 -4.07 -7.29 -2.87
CA ASP A 463 -3.39 -6.24 -3.64
C ASP A 463 -3.70 -6.21 -5.15
N GLU A 464 -4.17 -7.34 -5.69
CA GLU A 464 -4.57 -7.52 -7.10
C GLU A 464 -6.09 -7.45 -7.24
N GLY A 465 -6.57 -6.52 -8.07
CA GLY A 465 -7.97 -6.38 -8.46
C GLY A 465 -8.26 -7.18 -9.74
N ARG A 466 -9.46 -7.76 -9.82
CA ARG A 466 -9.86 -8.63 -10.93
C ARG A 466 -11.21 -8.20 -11.50
N VAL A 467 -11.30 -8.20 -12.82
CA VAL A 467 -12.56 -7.97 -13.55
C VAL A 467 -12.99 -9.30 -14.15
N TYR A 468 -14.16 -9.77 -13.73
CA TYR A 468 -14.74 -11.04 -14.15
C TYR A 468 -15.84 -10.82 -15.19
N ARG A 469 -15.99 -11.78 -16.11
CA ARG A 469 -17.10 -11.82 -17.06
C ARG A 469 -18.42 -12.14 -16.33
N GLY A 470 -19.45 -11.34 -16.59
CA GLY A 470 -20.81 -11.52 -16.05
C GLY A 470 -21.02 -10.87 -14.68
N ILE A 471 -22.29 -10.81 -14.27
CA ILE A 471 -22.70 -10.42 -12.91
C ILE A 471 -22.59 -11.65 -12.02
N LEU A 472 -21.68 -11.60 -11.06
CA LEU A 472 -21.43 -12.68 -10.12
C LEU A 472 -22.03 -12.36 -8.77
N ASP A 473 -22.60 -13.38 -8.13
CA ASP A 473 -23.13 -13.26 -6.78
C ASP A 473 -22.00 -13.06 -5.77
N PHE A 474 -22.15 -12.05 -4.92
CA PHE A 474 -21.28 -11.81 -3.78
C PHE A 474 -22.11 -11.51 -2.54
N GLU A 475 -21.51 -11.70 -1.37
CA GLU A 475 -22.09 -11.27 -0.10
C GLU A 475 -21.29 -10.13 0.52
N VAL A 476 -22.01 -9.26 1.22
CA VAL A 476 -21.45 -8.21 2.07
C VAL A 476 -21.76 -8.59 3.50
N ILE A 477 -20.71 -8.82 4.28
CA ILE A 477 -20.81 -9.12 5.71
C ILE A 477 -20.47 -7.83 6.44
N GLU A 478 -21.47 -7.23 7.08
CA GLU A 478 -21.29 -6.09 7.98
C GLU A 478 -21.14 -6.60 9.41
N THR A 479 -20.06 -6.23 10.08
CA THR A 479 -19.86 -6.58 11.50
C THR A 479 -19.53 -5.34 12.30
N ASP A 480 -20.36 -5.06 13.30
CA ASP A 480 -20.05 -4.12 14.36
C ASP A 480 -19.01 -4.76 15.30
N LEU A 481 -17.81 -4.18 15.32
CA LEU A 481 -16.72 -4.63 16.18
C LEU A 481 -16.81 -4.04 17.59
N SER A 482 -17.73 -3.09 17.84
CA SER A 482 -17.86 -2.43 19.13
C SER A 482 -18.42 -3.39 20.20
N GLY A 483 -17.73 -3.46 21.35
CA GLY A 483 -18.22 -4.22 22.50
C GLY A 483 -18.08 -5.75 22.45
N LEU A 484 -17.37 -6.32 21.47
CA LEU A 484 -17.05 -7.75 21.45
C LEU A 484 -16.17 -8.15 22.64
N ALA A 485 -16.70 -9.02 23.50
CA ALA A 485 -15.92 -9.58 24.61
C ALA A 485 -14.78 -10.46 24.09
N ARG A 486 -13.68 -10.53 24.84
CA ARG A 486 -12.54 -11.40 24.52
C ARG A 486 -12.62 -12.70 25.33
N PRO A 487 -12.54 -13.88 24.69
CA PRO A 487 -12.48 -15.16 25.40
C PRO A 487 -11.15 -15.32 26.16
N GLN A 488 -11.10 -16.28 27.09
CA GLN A 488 -9.87 -16.69 27.77
C GLN A 488 -8.97 -17.52 26.86
N THR A 489 -9.55 -18.46 26.10
CA THR A 489 -8.86 -19.16 25.02
C THR A 489 -8.51 -18.14 23.93
N LYS A 490 -7.23 -18.06 23.56
CA LYS A 490 -6.76 -17.07 22.60
C LYS A 490 -7.25 -17.41 21.19
N ILE A 491 -7.80 -16.43 20.49
CA ILE A 491 -8.24 -16.57 19.09
C ILE A 491 -7.20 -15.94 18.19
N MET A 492 -6.50 -16.78 17.43
CA MET A 492 -5.43 -16.39 16.52
C MET A 492 -5.84 -16.58 15.06
N LEU A 493 -5.07 -16.01 14.13
CA LEU A 493 -5.33 -16.14 12.70
C LEU A 493 -4.39 -17.14 12.01
N ASN A 494 -4.94 -17.81 10.99
CA ASN A 494 -4.19 -18.51 9.96
C ASN A 494 -4.04 -17.56 8.76
N LEU A 495 -2.81 -17.20 8.42
CA LEU A 495 -2.52 -16.31 7.29
C LEU A 495 -1.40 -16.90 6.44
N GLY A 496 -1.51 -16.74 5.13
CA GLY A 496 -0.44 -17.08 4.18
C GLY A 496 -0.12 -15.91 3.26
N ASN A 497 -1.15 -15.16 2.88
CA ASN A 497 -1.02 -13.99 2.01
C ASN A 497 -0.62 -12.73 2.82
N PRO A 498 0.59 -12.18 2.62
CA PRO A 498 1.01 -10.92 3.24
C PRO A 498 0.13 -9.73 2.87
N ASP A 499 -0.47 -9.74 1.67
CA ASP A 499 -1.27 -8.64 1.13
C ASP A 499 -2.61 -8.47 1.88
N LEU A 500 -3.03 -9.49 2.65
CA LEU A 500 -4.21 -9.44 3.51
C LEU A 500 -3.87 -9.09 4.96
N ALA A 501 -2.60 -8.92 5.32
CA ALA A 501 -2.20 -8.77 6.71
C ALA A 501 -2.75 -7.47 7.33
N PHE A 502 -2.60 -6.34 6.64
CA PHE A 502 -3.03 -5.02 7.13
C PHE A 502 -4.56 -4.89 7.24
N SER A 503 -5.34 -5.58 6.41
CA SER A 503 -6.80 -5.57 6.52
C SER A 503 -7.31 -6.52 7.60
N THR A 504 -6.67 -7.68 7.76
CA THR A 504 -7.11 -8.70 8.72
C THR A 504 -6.71 -8.40 10.16
N CYS A 505 -5.72 -7.53 10.40
CA CYS A 505 -5.30 -7.17 11.75
C CYS A 505 -6.37 -6.42 12.54
N PHE A 506 -7.32 -5.76 11.86
CA PHE A 506 -8.48 -5.09 12.46
C PHE A 506 -9.50 -6.05 13.06
N LEU A 507 -9.49 -7.33 12.66
CA LEU A 507 -10.32 -8.35 13.31
C LEU A 507 -9.89 -8.52 14.77
N PRO A 508 -10.81 -8.83 15.69
CA PRO A 508 -10.46 -9.08 17.08
C PRO A 508 -9.64 -10.37 17.20
N ASN A 509 -8.32 -10.25 17.31
CA ASN A 509 -7.37 -11.38 17.33
C ASN A 509 -6.28 -11.24 18.41
N ASP A 510 -5.63 -12.37 18.75
CA ASP A 510 -4.49 -12.49 19.66
C ASP A 510 -3.15 -12.71 18.93
N GLY A 511 -3.09 -12.41 17.63
CA GLY A 511 -1.94 -12.62 16.74
C GLY A 511 -2.20 -13.69 15.68
N VAL A 512 -1.13 -14.25 15.13
CA VAL A 512 -1.17 -15.25 14.05
C VAL A 512 -0.63 -16.58 14.59
N GLY A 513 -1.49 -17.60 14.63
CA GLY A 513 -1.15 -18.92 15.15
C GLY A 513 -0.53 -19.82 14.09
N LEU A 514 -0.70 -19.47 12.81
CA LEU A 514 -0.06 -20.12 11.68
C LEU A 514 0.14 -19.13 10.53
N ALA A 515 1.38 -18.65 10.35
CA ALA A 515 1.83 -17.98 9.14
C ALA A 515 2.51 -18.99 8.21
N ARG A 516 1.94 -19.18 7.01
CA ARG A 516 2.40 -20.16 6.00
C ARG A 516 3.35 -19.53 5.00
N LEU A 517 4.54 -20.11 4.81
CA LEU A 517 5.51 -19.61 3.84
C LEU A 517 5.18 -19.98 2.39
N GLU A 518 4.38 -21.03 2.18
CA GLU A 518 4.11 -21.60 0.86
C GLU A 518 3.49 -20.56 -0.09
N PHE A 519 2.60 -19.71 0.41
CA PHE A 519 2.02 -18.64 -0.39
C PHE A 519 3.08 -17.61 -0.83
N ILE A 520 3.99 -17.24 0.06
CA ILE A 520 5.08 -16.30 -0.24
C ILE A 520 6.01 -16.91 -1.29
N ILE A 521 6.37 -18.18 -1.11
CA ILE A 521 7.23 -18.88 -2.06
C ILE A 521 6.55 -19.01 -3.43
N ASN A 522 5.29 -19.44 -3.50
CA ASN A 522 4.58 -19.61 -4.77
C ASN A 522 4.33 -18.30 -5.51
N ASN A 523 3.91 -17.24 -4.82
CA ASN A 523 3.42 -16.02 -5.48
C ASN A 523 4.47 -14.91 -5.57
N HIS A 524 5.37 -14.81 -4.59
CA HIS A 524 6.34 -13.70 -4.53
C HIS A 524 7.77 -14.10 -4.89
N ILE A 525 8.11 -15.39 -4.80
CA ILE A 525 9.42 -15.95 -5.15
C ILE A 525 9.36 -16.76 -6.46
N GLN A 526 8.30 -17.55 -6.64
CA GLN A 526 7.93 -18.33 -7.84
C GLN A 526 8.91 -19.45 -8.27
N ALA A 527 10.16 -19.39 -7.83
CA ALA A 527 11.22 -20.32 -8.22
C ALA A 527 11.65 -21.23 -7.07
N HIS A 528 12.16 -22.40 -7.43
CA HIS A 528 12.72 -23.36 -6.49
C HIS A 528 14.00 -22.79 -5.82
N PRO A 529 14.18 -22.89 -4.49
CA PRO A 529 15.33 -22.30 -3.79
C PRO A 529 16.68 -22.80 -4.32
N MET A 530 16.78 -24.09 -4.64
CA MET A 530 18.00 -24.66 -5.20
C MET A 530 18.23 -24.24 -6.67
N ALA A 531 17.18 -23.89 -7.41
CA ALA A 531 17.32 -23.35 -8.77
C ALA A 531 17.86 -21.92 -8.75
N LEU A 532 17.49 -21.12 -7.74
CA LEU A 532 18.06 -19.78 -7.51
C LEU A 532 19.54 -19.82 -7.08
N LEU A 533 19.94 -20.87 -6.35
CA LEU A 533 21.33 -21.07 -5.93
C LEU A 533 22.20 -21.69 -7.02
N HIS A 534 21.62 -22.59 -7.82
CA HIS A 534 22.33 -23.38 -8.82
C HIS A 534 21.64 -23.31 -10.18
N PRO A 535 21.51 -22.12 -10.80
CA PRO A 535 20.90 -22.00 -12.12
C PRO A 535 21.63 -22.84 -13.18
N GLU A 536 22.91 -23.15 -12.98
CA GLU A 536 23.72 -24.01 -13.86
C GLU A 536 23.27 -25.49 -13.89
N LYS A 537 22.46 -25.92 -12.93
CA LYS A 537 21.94 -27.30 -12.85
C LYS A 537 20.59 -27.46 -13.56
N ILE A 538 19.97 -26.35 -13.99
CA ILE A 538 18.69 -26.35 -14.73
C ILE A 538 18.97 -26.84 -16.16
N GLN A 539 18.25 -27.88 -16.60
CA GLN A 539 18.47 -28.47 -17.92
C GLN A 539 17.86 -27.65 -19.04
N ASP A 540 16.66 -27.09 -18.81
CA ASP A 540 15.98 -26.27 -19.80
C ASP A 540 16.49 -24.82 -19.77
N ARG A 541 17.03 -24.38 -20.91
CA ARG A 541 17.62 -23.04 -21.03
C ARG A 541 16.59 -21.93 -20.86
N ASN A 542 15.37 -22.11 -21.36
CA ASN A 542 14.32 -21.09 -21.23
C ASN A 542 13.92 -20.91 -19.76
N THR A 543 13.82 -22.02 -19.02
CA THR A 543 13.57 -22.02 -17.57
C THR A 543 14.72 -21.35 -16.83
N CYS A 544 15.97 -21.63 -17.19
CA CYS A 544 17.14 -20.98 -16.59
C CYS A 544 17.09 -19.45 -16.79
N GLU A 545 16.87 -18.98 -18.03
CA GLU A 545 16.75 -17.55 -18.34
C GLU A 545 15.55 -16.90 -17.60
N ALA A 546 14.44 -17.62 -17.43
CA ALA A 546 13.30 -17.16 -16.65
C ALA A 546 13.63 -17.03 -15.16
N VAL A 547 14.34 -17.99 -14.56
CA VAL A 547 14.81 -17.92 -13.16
C VAL A 547 15.76 -16.72 -12.97
N GLU A 548 16.72 -16.54 -13.87
CA GLU A 548 17.67 -15.41 -13.81
C GLU A 548 16.96 -14.04 -13.92
N SER A 549 15.87 -13.97 -14.69
CA SER A 549 15.10 -12.73 -14.84
C SER A 549 14.43 -12.26 -13.54
N LEU A 550 14.07 -13.18 -12.63
CA LEU A 550 13.37 -12.87 -11.38
C LEU A 550 14.20 -12.01 -10.43
N TYR A 551 15.51 -12.20 -10.41
CA TYR A 551 16.41 -11.53 -9.46
C TYR A 551 17.29 -10.46 -10.11
N THR A 552 16.92 -9.93 -11.28
CA THR A 552 17.70 -8.87 -11.97
C THR A 552 17.86 -7.59 -11.13
N ALA A 553 16.89 -7.30 -10.27
CA ALA A 553 16.91 -6.15 -9.34
C ALA A 553 17.68 -6.43 -8.02
N TYR A 554 18.28 -7.62 -7.88
CA TYR A 554 18.89 -8.12 -6.65
C TYR A 554 20.34 -8.56 -6.89
N ASP A 555 21.12 -8.69 -5.82
CA ASP A 555 22.56 -8.99 -5.94
C ASP A 555 22.81 -10.44 -6.40
N SER A 556 21.91 -11.36 -6.04
CA SER A 556 21.97 -12.78 -6.39
C SER A 556 20.61 -13.45 -6.19
N GLY A 557 20.44 -14.67 -6.72
CA GLY A 557 19.26 -15.49 -6.43
C GLY A 557 19.07 -15.78 -4.93
N ALA A 558 20.17 -15.91 -4.17
CA ALA A 558 20.14 -16.05 -2.72
C ALA A 558 19.61 -14.79 -2.02
N ASP A 559 20.11 -13.61 -2.40
CA ASP A 559 19.64 -12.31 -1.87
C ASP A 559 18.16 -12.10 -2.21
N TYR A 560 17.76 -12.41 -3.44
CA TYR A 560 16.35 -12.38 -3.86
C TYR A 560 15.46 -13.25 -2.96
N PHE A 561 15.81 -14.53 -2.76
CA PHE A 561 15.03 -15.42 -1.91
C PHE A 561 14.93 -14.89 -0.47
N VAL A 562 16.07 -14.53 0.12
CA VAL A 562 16.14 -14.04 1.50
C VAL A 562 15.32 -12.77 1.66
N ARG A 563 15.45 -11.80 0.75
CA ARG A 563 14.70 -10.54 0.79
C ARG A 563 13.21 -10.76 0.60
N ARG A 564 12.77 -11.46 -0.44
CA ARG A 564 11.34 -11.68 -0.71
C ARG A 564 10.66 -12.46 0.42
N LEU A 565 11.31 -13.51 0.93
CA LEU A 565 10.76 -14.29 2.04
C LEU A 565 10.65 -13.47 3.32
N SER A 566 11.72 -12.73 3.67
CA SER A 566 11.70 -11.87 4.85
C SER A 566 10.72 -10.71 4.73
N GLU A 567 10.56 -10.09 3.55
CA GLU A 567 9.56 -9.04 3.31
C GLU A 567 8.13 -9.56 3.48
N GLY A 568 7.82 -10.74 2.93
CA GLY A 568 6.50 -11.36 3.10
C GLY A 568 6.19 -11.69 4.57
N VAL A 569 7.13 -12.33 5.27
CA VAL A 569 6.95 -12.66 6.70
C VAL A 569 6.90 -11.41 7.57
N ALA A 570 7.76 -10.43 7.30
CA ALA A 570 7.80 -9.18 8.05
C ALA A 570 6.52 -8.38 7.89
N THR A 571 5.93 -8.36 6.70
CA THR A 571 4.64 -7.69 6.46
C THR A 571 3.55 -8.28 7.35
N ILE A 572 3.47 -9.62 7.44
CA ILE A 572 2.55 -10.29 8.38
C ILE A 572 2.92 -9.92 9.83
N ALA A 573 4.18 -10.06 10.23
CA ALA A 573 4.59 -9.80 11.61
C ALA A 573 4.38 -8.34 12.06
N ALA A 574 4.57 -7.38 11.16
CA ALA A 574 4.33 -5.95 11.39
C ALA A 574 2.85 -5.65 11.59
N ALA A 575 1.95 -6.22 10.77
CA ALA A 575 0.51 -6.01 10.88
C ALA A 575 -0.07 -6.39 12.27
N PHE A 576 0.54 -7.37 12.94
CA PHE A 576 0.10 -7.84 14.25
C PHE A 576 0.99 -7.39 15.40
N TRP A 577 2.02 -6.58 15.14
CA TRP A 577 2.98 -6.19 16.19
C TRP A 577 2.27 -5.44 17.35
N PRO A 578 2.58 -5.74 18.63
CA PRO A 578 3.55 -6.70 19.15
C PRO A 578 2.98 -8.11 19.45
N LYS A 579 1.78 -8.44 18.97
CA LYS A 579 1.16 -9.76 19.16
C LYS A 579 2.00 -10.84 18.46
N PRO A 580 2.03 -12.07 18.99
CA PRO A 580 2.87 -13.12 18.43
C PRO A 580 2.42 -13.57 17.04
N VAL A 581 3.40 -13.85 16.19
CA VAL A 581 3.22 -14.42 14.85
C VAL A 581 4.05 -15.70 14.74
N ILE A 582 3.38 -16.84 14.67
CA ILE A 582 4.02 -18.16 14.58
C ILE A 582 4.20 -18.52 13.10
N VAL A 583 5.42 -18.41 12.61
CA VAL A 583 5.79 -18.75 11.22
C VAL A 583 6.18 -20.21 11.14
N ARG A 584 5.45 -20.97 10.33
CA ARG A 584 5.81 -22.35 10.01
C ARG A 584 6.86 -22.35 8.91
N MET A 585 8.00 -22.99 9.14
CA MET A 585 9.01 -23.19 8.09
C MET A 585 8.40 -23.97 6.90
N SER A 586 9.04 -23.96 5.73
CA SER A 586 8.42 -24.49 4.51
C SER A 586 8.02 -25.97 4.65
N ASP A 587 6.76 -26.29 4.36
CA ASP A 587 6.24 -27.66 4.47
C ASP A 587 5.80 -28.22 3.11
N PHE A 588 6.36 -27.70 2.02
CA PHE A 588 6.10 -28.24 0.69
C PHE A 588 6.50 -29.71 0.58
N LYS A 589 5.68 -30.46 -0.14
CA LYS A 589 5.97 -31.79 -0.66
C LYS A 589 6.85 -31.67 -1.91
N SER A 590 7.48 -32.78 -2.31
CA SER A 590 8.41 -32.81 -3.45
C SER A 590 7.72 -32.47 -4.79
N ASP A 591 6.46 -32.88 -4.97
CA ASP A 591 5.63 -32.55 -6.13
C ASP A 591 5.27 -31.05 -6.20
N GLU A 592 5.01 -30.43 -5.05
CA GLU A 592 4.76 -29.00 -4.96
C GLU A 592 6.04 -28.19 -5.26
N TYR A 593 7.19 -28.59 -4.71
CA TYR A 593 8.47 -27.99 -5.06
C TYR A 593 8.83 -28.18 -6.54
N ALA A 594 8.51 -29.33 -7.12
CA ALA A 594 8.75 -29.61 -8.54
C ALA A 594 7.93 -28.69 -9.46
N SER A 595 6.78 -28.21 -9.00
CA SER A 595 5.92 -27.29 -9.75
C SER A 595 6.43 -25.85 -9.81
N LEU A 596 7.37 -25.47 -8.93
CA LEU A 596 8.03 -24.16 -8.98
C LEU A 596 8.94 -24.06 -10.21
N LEU A 597 9.21 -22.83 -10.63
CA LEU A 597 10.13 -22.58 -11.73
C LEU A 597 11.52 -23.17 -11.43
N GLY A 598 12.00 -24.05 -12.31
CA GLY A 598 13.27 -24.78 -12.16
C GLY A 598 13.24 -25.92 -11.13
N GLY A 599 12.09 -26.29 -10.57
CA GLY A 599 11.98 -27.30 -9.50
C GLY A 599 12.18 -28.75 -9.95
N THR A 600 11.74 -29.11 -11.16
CA THR A 600 11.78 -30.50 -11.66
C THR A 600 13.17 -31.12 -11.70
N ASP A 601 14.23 -30.31 -11.85
CA ASP A 601 15.61 -30.78 -11.90
C ASP A 601 16.20 -31.09 -10.51
N PHE A 602 15.53 -30.67 -9.43
CA PHE A 602 15.99 -30.84 -8.04
C PHE A 602 15.13 -31.80 -7.22
N GLU A 603 13.92 -32.10 -7.68
CA GLU A 603 12.95 -32.87 -6.91
C GLU A 603 12.77 -34.30 -7.42
N PRO A 604 12.88 -35.32 -6.54
CA PRO A 604 12.58 -36.69 -6.90
C PRO A 604 11.07 -36.89 -7.07
N VAL A 605 10.68 -37.81 -7.95
CA VAL A 605 9.30 -38.31 -8.03
C VAL A 605 9.08 -39.31 -6.89
N GLU A 606 8.06 -39.06 -6.06
CA GLU A 606 7.68 -39.93 -4.95
C GLU A 606 6.29 -40.52 -5.16
N ASP A 607 6.10 -41.80 -4.85
CA ASP A 607 4.78 -42.46 -4.95
C ASP A 607 3.77 -41.90 -3.94
N ASN A 608 4.23 -41.42 -2.78
CA ASN A 608 3.38 -40.89 -1.71
C ASN A 608 3.95 -39.59 -1.14
N PRO A 609 3.79 -38.44 -1.83
CA PRO A 609 4.41 -37.17 -1.41
C PRO A 609 3.97 -36.70 -0.02
N MET A 610 2.76 -37.07 0.45
CA MET A 610 2.25 -36.71 1.78
C MET A 610 3.17 -37.15 2.93
N ILE A 611 3.74 -38.36 2.84
CA ILE A 611 4.67 -38.93 3.83
C ILE A 611 6.14 -38.90 3.39
N GLY A 612 6.42 -38.27 2.25
CA GLY A 612 7.71 -38.26 1.56
C GLY A 612 8.72 -37.22 2.06
N PHE A 613 9.56 -36.73 1.14
CA PHE A 613 10.67 -35.82 1.41
C PHE A 613 10.20 -34.39 1.71
N ARG A 614 9.76 -34.14 2.95
CA ARG A 614 9.25 -32.85 3.43
C ARG A 614 9.54 -32.58 4.91
N GLY A 615 9.29 -31.34 5.34
CA GLY A 615 9.46 -30.85 6.71
C GLY A 615 10.87 -31.06 7.26
N ALA A 616 10.96 -31.37 8.55
CA ALA A 616 12.23 -31.47 9.27
C ALA A 616 13.31 -32.36 8.60
N ALA A 617 12.92 -33.48 7.98
CA ALA A 617 13.84 -34.38 7.29
C ALA A 617 14.51 -33.71 6.07
N ARG A 618 13.74 -32.89 5.34
CA ARG A 618 14.24 -32.15 4.17
C ARG A 618 15.28 -31.12 4.57
N TYR A 619 15.06 -30.40 5.67
CA TYR A 619 15.91 -29.28 6.11
C TYR A 619 17.37 -29.66 6.39
N THR A 620 17.61 -30.90 6.79
CA THR A 620 18.95 -31.38 7.17
C THR A 620 19.58 -32.30 6.13
N HIS A 621 18.83 -32.62 5.07
CA HIS A 621 19.31 -33.50 4.01
C HIS A 621 20.26 -32.74 3.05
N PRO A 622 21.40 -33.35 2.63
CA PRO A 622 22.36 -32.69 1.75
C PRO A 622 21.78 -32.16 0.43
N ALA A 623 20.68 -32.74 -0.06
CA ALA A 623 20.01 -32.28 -1.27
C ALA A 623 19.32 -30.91 -1.14
N TYR A 624 18.99 -30.47 0.08
CA TYR A 624 18.20 -29.24 0.31
C TYR A 624 18.73 -28.35 1.46
N ALA A 625 19.76 -28.78 2.20
CA ALA A 625 20.28 -28.03 3.36
C ALA A 625 20.63 -26.56 3.04
N GLU A 626 21.09 -26.26 1.81
CA GLU A 626 21.36 -24.88 1.36
C GLU A 626 20.07 -24.07 1.20
N GLY A 627 18.98 -24.67 0.70
CA GLY A 627 17.66 -24.03 0.65
C GLY A 627 17.13 -23.68 2.04
N PHE A 628 17.27 -24.59 3.01
CA PHE A 628 16.88 -24.31 4.40
C PHE A 628 17.75 -23.23 5.06
N ALA A 629 19.03 -23.12 4.67
CA ALA A 629 19.90 -22.04 5.12
C ALA A 629 19.38 -20.67 4.68
N LEU A 630 18.79 -20.55 3.47
CA LEU A 630 18.16 -19.31 3.00
C LEU A 630 16.92 -18.95 3.83
N GLU A 631 16.07 -19.93 4.15
CA GLU A 631 14.92 -19.70 5.05
C GLU A 631 15.37 -19.22 6.44
N CYS A 632 16.41 -19.84 7.00
CA CYS A 632 16.99 -19.42 8.28
C CYS A 632 17.54 -17.99 8.22
N ALA A 633 18.25 -17.64 7.14
CA ALA A 633 18.78 -16.29 6.93
C ALA A 633 17.66 -15.25 6.85
N ALA A 634 16.57 -15.56 6.14
CA ALA A 634 15.38 -14.70 6.07
C ALA A 634 14.75 -14.48 7.45
N MET A 635 14.55 -15.55 8.22
CA MET A 635 13.93 -15.44 9.56
C MET A 635 14.82 -14.68 10.54
N LYS A 636 16.14 -14.85 10.45
CA LYS A 636 17.10 -14.07 11.23
C LYS A 636 17.03 -12.58 10.88
N ARG A 637 16.96 -12.24 9.58
CA ARG A 637 16.77 -10.86 9.12
C ARG A 637 15.51 -10.23 9.69
N VAL A 638 14.37 -10.94 9.64
CA VAL A 638 13.09 -10.44 10.21
C VAL A 638 13.23 -10.09 11.69
N ARG A 639 13.81 -10.98 12.49
CA ARG A 639 13.88 -10.79 13.94
C ARG A 639 14.97 -9.80 14.36
N GLU A 640 16.18 -9.94 13.83
CA GLU A 640 17.36 -9.21 14.32
C GLU A 640 17.56 -7.87 13.61
N GLU A 641 17.39 -7.82 12.29
CA GLU A 641 17.62 -6.61 11.47
C GLU A 641 16.37 -5.73 11.39
N MET A 642 15.20 -6.32 11.09
CA MET A 642 13.94 -5.57 11.03
C MET A 642 13.32 -5.32 12.41
N GLY A 643 13.72 -6.10 13.42
CA GLY A 643 13.27 -5.94 14.81
C GLY A 643 11.87 -6.48 15.12
N LEU A 644 11.36 -7.40 14.30
CA LEU A 644 10.07 -8.05 14.53
C LEU A 644 10.27 -9.27 15.43
N ASP A 645 10.51 -8.99 16.71
CA ASP A 645 10.80 -9.99 17.74
C ASP A 645 9.59 -10.84 18.16
N ASN A 646 8.39 -10.39 17.80
CA ASN A 646 7.12 -11.12 17.92
C ASN A 646 7.01 -12.36 17.00
N VAL A 647 7.97 -12.56 16.10
CA VAL A 647 8.07 -13.76 15.27
C VAL A 647 8.61 -14.94 16.07
N ARG A 648 7.82 -16.02 16.08
CA ARG A 648 8.17 -17.36 16.56
C ARG A 648 8.30 -18.29 15.36
N LEU A 649 9.12 -19.33 15.47
CA LEU A 649 9.32 -20.29 14.40
C LEU A 649 8.69 -21.64 14.75
N MET A 650 8.10 -22.31 13.77
CA MET A 650 7.48 -23.62 13.95
C MET A 650 8.03 -24.62 12.92
N ILE A 651 8.48 -25.77 13.42
CA ILE A 651 9.00 -26.87 12.59
C ILE A 651 7.87 -27.84 12.24
N PRO A 652 7.52 -27.99 10.95
CA PRO A 652 6.56 -28.99 10.50
C PRO A 652 7.19 -30.37 10.33
N PHE A 653 6.33 -31.38 10.31
CA PHE A 653 6.56 -32.76 9.93
C PHE A 653 7.79 -33.41 10.60
N CYS A 654 8.01 -33.07 11.88
CA CYS A 654 9.13 -33.59 12.67
C CYS A 654 8.80 -34.97 13.23
N ARG A 655 9.34 -36.04 12.63
CA ARG A 655 8.89 -37.41 12.89
C ARG A 655 9.49 -37.99 14.16
N ARG A 656 10.74 -37.64 14.47
CA ARG A 656 11.53 -38.27 15.54
C ARG A 656 12.33 -37.25 16.35
N ILE A 657 12.74 -37.65 17.56
CA ILE A 657 13.58 -36.82 18.44
C ILE A 657 14.94 -36.53 17.80
N ASP A 658 15.56 -37.50 17.12
CA ASP A 658 16.84 -37.29 16.42
C ASP A 658 16.74 -36.26 15.30
N GLU A 659 15.58 -36.20 14.62
CA GLU A 659 15.28 -35.23 13.58
C GLU A 659 15.08 -33.83 14.19
N ALA A 660 14.37 -33.72 15.32
CA ALA A 660 14.23 -32.48 16.07
C ALA A 660 15.59 -31.91 16.51
N GLU A 661 16.45 -32.74 17.10
CA GLU A 661 17.79 -32.33 17.53
C GLU A 661 18.64 -31.83 16.35
N LYS A 662 18.61 -32.54 15.22
CA LYS A 662 19.35 -32.15 14.01
C LYS A 662 18.84 -30.82 13.45
N VAL A 663 17.53 -30.63 13.32
CA VAL A 663 16.98 -29.36 12.80
C VAL A 663 17.32 -28.19 13.70
N LEU A 664 17.17 -28.35 15.03
CA LEU A 664 17.52 -27.30 15.99
C LEU A 664 19.02 -26.97 15.96
N ALA A 665 19.88 -27.97 15.80
CA ALA A 665 21.32 -27.76 15.62
C ALA A 665 21.63 -27.02 14.31
N THR A 666 20.98 -27.38 13.21
CA THR A 666 21.13 -26.69 11.92
C THR A 666 20.66 -25.24 12.00
N MET A 667 19.49 -24.96 12.60
CA MET A 667 19.02 -23.60 12.86
C MET A 667 20.02 -22.80 13.71
N ALA A 668 20.56 -23.41 14.77
CA ALA A 668 21.56 -22.80 15.63
C ALA A 668 22.84 -22.45 14.86
N ASN A 669 23.31 -23.33 13.95
CA ASN A 669 24.45 -23.07 13.07
C ASN A 669 24.21 -21.88 12.13
N HIS A 670 22.96 -21.64 11.73
CA HIS A 670 22.55 -20.46 10.96
C HIS A 670 22.19 -19.24 11.83
N GLY A 671 22.42 -19.32 13.15
CA GLY A 671 22.28 -18.20 14.10
C GLY A 671 20.92 -18.10 14.78
N LEU A 672 19.97 -18.99 14.49
CA LEU A 672 18.66 -19.07 15.13
C LEU A 672 18.71 -20.03 16.33
N ILE A 673 19.03 -19.49 17.49
CA ILE A 673 19.21 -20.27 18.73
C ILE A 673 18.02 -20.05 19.66
N ARG A 674 17.33 -21.13 20.06
CA ARG A 674 16.22 -21.08 21.02
C ARG A 674 16.61 -20.32 22.29
N GLY A 675 15.77 -19.38 22.73
CA GLY A 675 15.97 -18.51 23.89
C GLY A 675 16.89 -17.30 23.65
N LYS A 676 17.72 -17.30 22.59
CA LYS A 676 18.54 -16.13 22.23
C LYS A 676 17.67 -15.08 21.56
N ALA A 677 17.81 -13.82 21.98
CA ALA A 677 16.96 -12.71 21.52
C ALA A 677 15.46 -13.02 21.60
N GLY A 678 15.04 -13.78 22.63
CA GLY A 678 13.65 -14.17 22.83
C GLY A 678 13.07 -15.15 21.80
N LEU A 679 13.91 -15.82 20.98
CA LEU A 679 13.42 -16.77 19.98
C LEU A 679 12.75 -17.97 20.65
N GLU A 680 11.47 -18.16 20.40
CA GLU A 680 10.74 -19.38 20.74
C GLU A 680 10.61 -20.26 19.50
N ILE A 681 10.82 -21.57 19.66
CA ILE A 681 10.70 -22.55 18.58
C ILE A 681 9.65 -23.60 18.94
N TYR A 682 8.63 -23.69 18.11
CA TYR A 682 7.49 -24.58 18.26
C TYR A 682 7.65 -25.78 17.32
N VAL A 683 6.90 -26.84 17.57
CA VAL A 683 6.77 -27.98 16.65
C VAL A 683 5.30 -28.19 16.31
N MET A 684 5.04 -28.51 15.05
CA MET A 684 3.70 -28.91 14.64
C MET A 684 3.46 -30.35 15.13
N CYS A 685 2.48 -30.53 16.00
CA CYS A 685 2.08 -31.82 16.55
C CYS A 685 1.05 -32.44 15.61
N GLU A 686 1.55 -33.11 14.58
CA GLU A 686 0.73 -33.57 13.45
C GLU A 686 0.99 -35.02 13.04
N ILE A 687 1.93 -35.68 13.71
CA ILE A 687 2.24 -37.10 13.52
C ILE A 687 1.90 -37.83 14.83
N PRO A 688 1.29 -39.03 14.78
CA PRO A 688 0.96 -39.78 16.00
C PRO A 688 2.16 -39.98 16.95
N ASN A 689 3.37 -40.11 16.41
CA ASN A 689 4.59 -40.21 17.22
C ASN A 689 4.89 -38.92 18.02
N ASN A 690 4.49 -37.74 17.55
CA ASN A 690 4.61 -36.49 18.32
C ASN A 690 3.73 -36.54 19.57
N VAL A 691 2.52 -37.10 19.44
CA VAL A 691 1.55 -37.23 20.55
C VAL A 691 2.05 -38.26 21.56
N ILE A 692 2.52 -39.40 21.09
CA ILE A 692 3.01 -40.50 21.93
C ILE A 692 4.26 -40.08 22.73
N LEU A 693 5.18 -39.35 22.10
CA LEU A 693 6.45 -38.91 22.70
C LEU A 693 6.46 -37.41 23.07
N ILE A 694 5.30 -36.85 23.41
CA ILE A 694 5.18 -35.40 23.61
C ILE A 694 6.05 -34.88 24.76
N ASP A 695 6.32 -35.69 25.79
CA ASP A 695 7.18 -35.32 26.92
C ASP A 695 8.65 -35.14 26.49
N GLU A 696 9.12 -35.98 25.55
CA GLU A 696 10.45 -35.87 24.95
C GLU A 696 10.54 -34.65 24.02
N PHE A 697 9.54 -34.45 23.15
CA PHE A 697 9.48 -33.27 22.27
C PHE A 697 9.41 -31.97 23.08
N ALA A 698 8.72 -31.94 24.21
CA ALA A 698 8.56 -30.74 25.06
C ALA A 698 9.87 -30.24 25.69
N ARG A 699 10.92 -31.07 25.70
CA ARG A 699 12.29 -30.65 26.11
C ARG A 699 12.97 -29.83 25.02
N LEU A 700 12.61 -30.08 23.75
CA LEU A 700 13.23 -29.50 22.56
C LEU A 700 12.46 -28.30 21.99
N PHE A 701 11.17 -28.16 22.30
CA PHE A 701 10.34 -27.06 21.79
C PHE A 701 9.65 -26.26 22.92
N ASP A 702 9.31 -25.01 22.63
CA ASP A 702 8.65 -24.08 23.56
C ASP A 702 7.12 -24.16 23.52
N GLY A 703 6.57 -24.75 22.46
CA GLY A 703 5.14 -24.93 22.27
C GLY A 703 4.83 -25.94 21.17
N PHE A 704 3.55 -26.34 21.15
CA PHE A 704 2.98 -27.26 20.18
C PHE A 704 1.85 -26.57 19.44
N SER A 705 1.80 -26.71 18.12
CA SER A 705 0.61 -26.40 17.33
C SER A 705 0.08 -27.68 16.71
N ILE A 706 -1.13 -28.09 17.08
CA ILE A 706 -1.74 -29.33 16.62
C ILE A 706 -2.17 -29.13 15.16
N GLY A 707 -1.55 -29.88 14.26
CA GLY A 707 -1.92 -29.95 12.84
C GLY A 707 -3.00 -31.00 12.65
N SER A 708 -4.25 -30.63 12.94
CA SER A 708 -5.42 -31.53 12.96
C SER A 708 -5.63 -32.30 11.65
N ASN A 709 -5.38 -31.65 10.51
CA ASN A 709 -5.44 -32.27 9.19
C ASN A 709 -4.51 -33.48 9.04
N ASP A 710 -3.20 -33.28 9.17
CA ASP A 710 -2.22 -34.35 8.97
C ASP A 710 -2.29 -35.39 10.12
N LEU A 711 -2.61 -34.96 11.34
CA LEU A 711 -2.84 -35.87 12.45
C LEU A 711 -4.00 -36.82 12.17
N THR A 712 -5.08 -36.32 11.57
CA THR A 712 -6.25 -37.13 11.17
C THR A 712 -5.87 -38.10 10.06
N GLN A 713 -5.21 -37.63 9.00
CA GLN A 713 -4.75 -38.47 7.89
C GLN A 713 -3.90 -39.65 8.39
N LEU A 714 -2.94 -39.38 9.28
CA LEU A 714 -2.02 -40.39 9.79
C LEU A 714 -2.60 -41.28 10.89
N THR A 715 -3.56 -40.78 11.67
CA THR A 715 -4.23 -41.58 12.71
C THR A 715 -5.21 -42.58 12.08
N LEU A 716 -5.92 -42.16 11.03
CA LEU A 716 -6.91 -43.00 10.35
C LEU A 716 -6.32 -43.77 9.16
N GLY A 717 -5.15 -43.38 8.66
CA GLY A 717 -4.54 -43.97 7.47
C GLY A 717 -5.27 -43.57 6.18
N VAL A 718 -5.76 -42.33 6.11
CA VAL A 718 -6.55 -41.79 5.00
C VAL A 718 -5.81 -40.65 4.30
N ASP A 719 -5.83 -40.64 2.98
CA ASP A 719 -5.45 -39.47 2.18
C ASP A 719 -6.72 -38.70 1.82
N ARG A 720 -6.83 -37.47 2.33
CA ARG A 720 -8.02 -36.63 2.10
C ARG A 720 -8.16 -36.17 0.65
N ASN A 721 -7.08 -36.24 -0.14
CA ASN A 721 -7.11 -35.90 -1.56
C ASN A 721 -7.49 -37.11 -2.43
N SER A 722 -7.61 -38.30 -1.85
CA SER A 722 -8.01 -39.49 -2.59
C SER A 722 -9.52 -39.51 -2.84
N GLU A 723 -9.91 -39.44 -4.11
CA GLU A 723 -11.33 -39.52 -4.52
C GLU A 723 -12.05 -40.79 -4.04
N ILE A 724 -11.31 -41.84 -3.69
CA ILE A 724 -11.86 -43.15 -3.29
C ILE A 724 -12.09 -43.24 -1.78
N VAL A 725 -11.19 -42.69 -0.95
CA VAL A 725 -11.22 -42.90 0.52
C VAL A 725 -11.40 -41.63 1.34
N ALA A 726 -11.43 -40.45 0.72
CA ALA A 726 -11.58 -39.17 1.44
C ALA A 726 -12.86 -39.08 2.29
N PHE A 727 -13.89 -39.90 2.01
CA PHE A 727 -15.11 -39.95 2.82
C PHE A 727 -14.88 -40.43 4.26
N ASP A 728 -13.79 -41.12 4.54
CA ASP A 728 -13.41 -41.59 5.89
C ASP A 728 -12.57 -40.55 6.66
N PHE A 729 -12.27 -39.38 6.08
CA PHE A 729 -11.61 -38.29 6.78
C PHE A 729 -12.61 -37.56 7.69
N ASP A 730 -12.46 -37.71 9.02
CA ASP A 730 -13.23 -36.95 10.00
C ASP A 730 -12.37 -36.57 11.21
N GLU A 731 -12.15 -35.27 11.40
CA GLU A 731 -11.38 -34.72 12.52
C GLU A 731 -12.07 -34.88 13.88
N ARG A 732 -13.36 -35.26 13.88
CA ARG A 732 -14.17 -35.53 15.07
C ARG A 732 -14.12 -36.99 15.50
N ASP A 733 -13.47 -37.86 14.72
CA ASP A 733 -13.35 -39.28 15.06
C ASP A 733 -12.81 -39.46 16.47
N ALA A 734 -13.30 -40.49 17.17
CA ALA A 734 -12.95 -40.71 18.57
C ALA A 734 -11.45 -40.95 18.76
N GLY A 735 -10.78 -41.61 17.81
CA GLY A 735 -9.33 -41.80 17.81
C GLY A 735 -8.57 -40.48 17.64
N VAL A 736 -9.03 -39.62 16.72
CA VAL A 736 -8.44 -38.30 16.51
C VAL A 736 -8.62 -37.39 17.73
N LYS A 737 -9.84 -37.33 18.29
CA LYS A 737 -10.11 -36.57 19.53
C LYS A 737 -9.24 -37.06 20.68
N GLN A 738 -9.00 -38.37 20.79
CA GLN A 738 -8.10 -38.92 21.80
C GLN A 738 -6.64 -38.49 21.57
N MET A 739 -6.16 -38.44 20.32
CA MET A 739 -4.82 -37.91 20.01
C MET A 739 -4.70 -36.43 20.37
N ILE A 740 -5.69 -35.62 20.02
CA ILE A 740 -5.74 -34.18 20.38
C ILE A 740 -5.72 -34.01 21.90
N LYS A 741 -6.53 -34.77 22.63
CA LYS A 741 -6.57 -34.74 24.10
C LYS A 741 -5.20 -35.04 24.71
N LEU A 742 -4.56 -36.12 24.27
CA LEU A 742 -3.23 -36.51 24.76
C LEU A 742 -2.18 -35.42 24.48
N ALA A 743 -2.30 -34.74 23.33
CA ALA A 743 -1.42 -33.63 22.98
C ALA A 743 -1.63 -32.40 23.88
N VAL A 744 -2.88 -31.97 24.10
CA VAL A 744 -3.21 -30.82 24.96
C VAL A 744 -2.81 -31.09 26.42
N GLU A 745 -3.18 -32.26 26.97
CA GLU A 745 -2.78 -32.67 28.31
C GLU A 745 -1.25 -32.80 28.44
N GLY A 746 -0.58 -33.21 27.37
CA GLY A 746 0.88 -33.33 27.29
C GLY A 746 1.63 -32.01 27.25
N ALA A 747 1.15 -31.05 26.47
CA ALA A 747 1.69 -29.70 26.50
C ALA A 747 1.51 -29.10 27.90
N LYS A 748 0.30 -29.20 28.47
CA LYS A 748 -0.04 -28.67 29.79
C LYS A 748 0.82 -29.25 30.91
N ARG A 749 1.00 -30.59 30.97
CA ARG A 749 1.84 -31.23 32.02
C ARG A 749 3.31 -30.83 31.92
N ASN A 750 3.79 -30.50 30.72
CA ASN A 750 5.14 -29.99 30.48
C ASN A 750 5.25 -28.46 30.54
N LYS A 751 4.16 -27.74 30.87
CA LYS A 751 4.11 -26.27 30.89
C LYS A 751 4.52 -25.63 29.56
N ARG A 752 4.10 -26.24 28.45
CA ARG A 752 4.29 -25.75 27.08
C ARG A 752 2.97 -25.25 26.52
N HIS A 753 3.06 -24.27 25.63
CA HIS A 753 1.89 -23.76 24.89
C HIS A 753 1.28 -24.88 24.03
N SER A 754 -0.05 -24.92 23.99
CA SER A 754 -0.85 -25.78 23.12
C SER A 754 -1.78 -24.92 22.26
N GLY A 755 -1.52 -24.91 20.95
CA GLY A 755 -2.42 -24.35 19.96
C GLY A 755 -2.99 -25.43 19.06
N LEU A 756 -4.11 -25.16 18.40
CA LEU A 756 -4.56 -25.94 17.25
C LEU A 756 -4.65 -25.04 16.02
N CYS A 757 -4.13 -25.54 14.90
CA CYS A 757 -4.26 -24.91 13.59
C CYS A 757 -5.01 -25.85 12.64
N GLY A 758 -6.01 -25.31 11.95
CA GLY A 758 -6.95 -26.08 11.13
C GLY A 758 -8.33 -25.44 11.16
N GLN A 759 -9.21 -25.88 10.25
CA GLN A 759 -10.59 -25.40 10.20
C GLN A 759 -11.55 -26.20 11.10
N ALA A 760 -11.11 -27.35 11.66
CA ALA A 760 -11.95 -28.17 12.53
C ALA A 760 -12.78 -27.38 13.57
N PRO A 761 -12.23 -26.38 14.29
CA PRO A 761 -13.00 -25.65 15.30
C PRO A 761 -14.04 -24.68 14.72
N SER A 762 -13.84 -24.20 13.48
CA SER A 762 -14.82 -23.36 12.78
C SER A 762 -15.87 -24.20 12.06
N ASP A 763 -15.45 -25.30 11.43
CA ASP A 763 -16.33 -26.17 10.64
C ASP A 763 -17.22 -27.03 11.55
N TYR A 764 -16.68 -27.42 12.72
CA TYR A 764 -17.35 -28.25 13.71
C TYR A 764 -17.34 -27.54 15.08
N PRO A 765 -18.40 -26.79 15.43
CA PRO A 765 -18.49 -26.07 16.71
C PRO A 765 -18.29 -26.98 17.95
N GLU A 766 -18.64 -28.27 17.85
CA GLU A 766 -18.38 -29.27 18.89
C GLU A 766 -16.89 -29.54 19.12
N MET A 767 -16.03 -29.35 18.10
CA MET A 767 -14.58 -29.42 18.26
C MET A 767 -14.03 -28.20 18.97
N ALA A 768 -14.54 -27.00 18.67
CA ALA A 768 -14.20 -25.81 19.45
C ALA A 768 -14.59 -25.96 20.93
N GLU A 769 -15.80 -26.44 21.21
CA GLU A 769 -16.25 -26.74 22.58
C GLU A 769 -15.32 -27.75 23.27
N TYR A 770 -15.01 -28.86 22.60
CA TYR A 770 -14.11 -29.88 23.13
C TYR A 770 -12.71 -29.34 23.46
N LEU A 771 -12.14 -28.51 22.58
CA LEU A 771 -10.82 -27.90 22.80
C LEU A 771 -10.81 -26.94 24.00
N VAL A 772 -11.87 -26.14 24.14
CA VAL A 772 -12.04 -25.22 25.28
C VAL A 772 -12.21 -25.99 26.58
N GLU A 773 -12.99 -27.08 26.59
CA GLU A 773 -13.17 -27.97 27.75
C GLU A 773 -11.85 -28.62 28.20
N LEU A 774 -10.99 -29.00 27.24
CA LEU A 774 -9.65 -29.52 27.53
C LEU A 774 -8.71 -28.44 28.09
N GLY A 775 -9.04 -27.17 27.88
CA GLY A 775 -8.24 -26.02 28.28
C GLY A 775 -7.04 -25.78 27.35
N ILE A 776 -7.26 -25.82 26.04
CA ILE A 776 -6.26 -25.40 25.05
C ILE A 776 -5.92 -23.91 25.20
N ASP A 777 -4.68 -23.53 24.91
CA ASP A 777 -4.24 -22.13 25.07
C ASP A 777 -4.70 -21.24 23.91
N SER A 778 -4.71 -21.75 22.68
CA SER A 778 -5.11 -20.98 21.50
C SER A 778 -5.77 -21.80 20.38
N ILE A 779 -6.69 -21.16 19.66
CA ILE A 779 -7.32 -21.69 18.44
C ILE A 779 -7.00 -20.74 17.28
N SER A 780 -6.45 -21.27 16.18
CA SER A 780 -6.03 -20.48 15.02
C SER A 780 -6.93 -20.73 13.82
N LEU A 781 -7.58 -19.67 13.32
CA LEU A 781 -8.71 -19.74 12.37
C LEU A 781 -8.47 -18.92 11.11
N ASN A 782 -9.19 -19.22 10.03
CA ASN A 782 -9.17 -18.32 8.88
C ASN A 782 -9.90 -17.00 9.22
N PRO A 783 -9.51 -15.86 8.63
CA PRO A 783 -10.06 -14.55 8.99
C PRO A 783 -11.60 -14.45 8.92
N ASP A 784 -12.24 -15.21 8.03
CA ASP A 784 -13.70 -15.26 7.82
C ASP A 784 -14.47 -15.94 8.95
N THR A 785 -13.87 -16.91 9.63
CA THR A 785 -14.55 -17.70 10.67
C THR A 785 -14.28 -17.20 12.10
N VAL A 786 -13.38 -16.22 12.26
CA VAL A 786 -12.93 -15.69 13.56
C VAL A 786 -14.09 -15.21 14.42
N LEU A 787 -14.98 -14.38 13.87
CA LEU A 787 -16.03 -13.73 14.65
C LEU A 787 -17.06 -14.74 15.18
N ALA A 788 -17.57 -15.59 14.29
CA ALA A 788 -18.54 -16.63 14.63
C ALA A 788 -17.97 -17.59 15.67
N THR A 789 -16.73 -18.04 15.48
CA THR A 789 -16.08 -18.97 16.41
C THR A 789 -15.76 -18.31 17.76
N THR A 790 -15.37 -17.03 17.76
CA THR A 790 -15.14 -16.27 19.00
C THR A 790 -16.41 -16.21 19.86
N GLN A 791 -17.55 -15.94 19.24
CA GLN A 791 -18.83 -15.89 19.95
C GLN A 791 -19.20 -17.26 20.55
N HIS A 792 -18.99 -18.34 19.79
CA HIS A 792 -19.22 -19.70 20.29
C HIS A 792 -18.31 -20.04 21.48
N VAL A 793 -17.01 -19.75 21.39
CA VAL A 793 -16.04 -19.96 22.47
C VAL A 793 -16.43 -19.19 23.73
N LEU A 794 -16.84 -17.92 23.60
CA LEU A 794 -17.33 -17.13 24.73
C LEU A 794 -18.52 -17.77 25.43
N ASP A 795 -19.44 -18.35 24.68
CA ASP A 795 -20.63 -18.98 25.24
C ASP A 795 -20.32 -20.32 25.91
N VAL A 796 -19.36 -21.09 25.40
CA VAL A 796 -18.81 -22.28 26.06
C VAL A 796 -18.12 -21.90 27.38
N GLU A 797 -17.24 -20.90 27.38
CA GLU A 797 -16.54 -20.45 28.60
C GLU A 797 -17.51 -19.93 29.67
N LYS A 798 -18.58 -19.23 29.28
CA LYS A 798 -19.64 -18.80 30.22
C LYS A 798 -20.36 -19.98 30.84
N LYS A 799 -20.61 -21.06 30.09
CA LYS A 799 -21.22 -22.29 30.63
C LYS A 799 -20.27 -22.95 31.63
N LEU A 800 -18.99 -23.08 31.30
CA LEU A 800 -17.97 -23.66 32.18
C LEU A 800 -17.77 -22.88 33.48
N LYS A 801 -17.88 -21.54 33.47
CA LYS A 801 -17.81 -20.71 34.69
C LYS A 801 -19.03 -20.80 35.61
N LYS A 802 -20.16 -21.30 35.10
CA LYS A 802 -21.40 -21.48 35.88
C LYS A 802 -21.50 -22.87 36.53
N ILE A 803 -20.61 -23.79 36.16
CA ILE A 803 -20.44 -25.13 36.73
C ILE A 803 -19.32 -25.04 37.77
#